data_AF-A0A1G3AR24-F1
#
_entry.id   AF-A0A1G3AR24-F1
#
_cell.length_a   1.000
_cell.length_b   1.000
_cell.length_c   1.000
_cell.angle_alpha   90.00
_cell.angle_beta   90.00
_cell.angle_gamma   90.00
#
_symmetry.space_group_name_H-M   'P 1'
#
loop_
_entity.id
_entity.type
_entity.pdbx_description
1 polymer ?
#
loop_
_entity_poly.entity_id
_entity_poly.type
_entity_poly.pdbx_seq_one_letter_code
_entity_poly.pdbx_strand_id
1 'polypeptide(L)'
;TLLPGETEVLPPQVESYLRRFVRLNQPEIVIRLVKYECSVRRKHGDKASVEEYLRRFPDLPSAEGQFELTLPAAGDRTKRLDLAQTLPPSHVGGEKAGKTELGSFGNYELLGEIGRGGMGVVYRARQRSADRIVALKVIRRDRLEALPRDTQTSAIDRFWHEAQAAARLEHENIVTVYEVGEVEGQPFFSMRYVEGRSLSEILQQGPIENRRAAGYLEPVARAVQEAHSRGILHRDLKPQNILVDSKTGRALVADFGLAKLTEGGGELTRAGEVFGTPSYMSPEQAKDSAHVTAATDVYALGATLYHLLTARPPFQAATPVETLRQVIDQEPPPARQLNPSIDRDLETICSKCLEKEPSRRYVSAERLADDLARYQRGEPIQARPIGPIERSVRWCRRNPVTAVLIASTFTLLVVALVGTTIGLVQASLARQEAEAAREQSEESFRQARAAVDNFFTRVSEDTLLNQPGMQRLRQELLSEALEYYQKFLTQRGDDPTIRDELAATHFREGCITEDIDSPRSALASYRRACRVQQELVAERPDDRQRLQALGNTLNAIGRALHRQGKLDEAREAHRQAIKIRERLAQETPHESQFKRTLANSYMNVGLVERDLGQRDESRRHFETAQALRKEILHRDEEDLDVRRDLGKGCYNLAVLEMMAGNSPGARKNFDEAIRLSQELLNQDPHDLGNQHFLALCSRCQADVILSAPNGTAADRESALGLYETALGLTGRLALANPDVAQYQAELAGLHMNRGALERALGRPAEALASFEQAQAALKTLVEKHPEVPRYQADLAGVEMMLGDLQREHKDPYAAMHSFKDAYDTLESLVNAHPTVPEYRRDFTVTFHEIALLQSRAGQPEAARKNLQTLKEHLRELVRSFPDTAAFQDLLEKTENDLAALDAAALQEE
;
A
#
# COMPACT_ATOMS: atom_id res chain seq x y z
N THR A 1 -15.03 7.26 -10.63
CA THR A 1 -13.66 6.78 -10.32
C THR A 1 -13.33 5.70 -11.33
N LEU A 2 -12.10 5.63 -11.86
CA LEU A 2 -11.70 4.53 -12.74
C LEU A 2 -11.33 3.29 -11.91
N LEU A 3 -11.39 2.10 -12.51
CA LEU A 3 -11.00 0.84 -11.89
C LEU A 3 -9.47 0.64 -11.93
N PRO A 4 -8.86 -0.10 -10.99
CA PRO A 4 -7.44 -0.41 -11.04
C PRO A 4 -7.10 -1.29 -12.25
N GLY A 5 -6.35 -0.74 -13.20
CA GLY A 5 -5.89 -1.46 -14.40
C GLY A 5 -5.77 -0.59 -15.66
N GLU A 6 -6.57 0.46 -15.77
CA GLU A 6 -6.59 1.34 -16.96
C GLU A 6 -5.54 2.46 -16.87
N THR A 7 -4.28 2.13 -17.13
CA THR A 7 -3.26 3.13 -17.46
C THR A 7 -3.49 3.66 -18.88
N GLU A 8 -3.51 4.99 -19.04
CA GLU A 8 -3.67 5.80 -20.28
C GLU A 8 -5.07 6.28 -20.70
N VAL A 9 -6.15 5.96 -19.97
CA VAL A 9 -7.48 6.51 -20.26
C VAL A 9 -7.68 7.87 -19.57
N LEU A 10 -7.84 8.95 -20.35
CA LEU A 10 -8.29 10.27 -19.84
C LEU A 10 -9.65 10.13 -19.15
N PRO A 11 -9.91 10.86 -18.05
CA PRO A 11 -11.17 10.73 -17.32
C PRO A 11 -12.37 11.04 -18.23
N PRO A 12 -13.51 10.33 -18.07
CA PRO A 12 -14.70 10.57 -18.87
C PRO A 12 -15.14 12.04 -18.78
N GLN A 13 -15.29 12.68 -19.95
CA GLN A 13 -15.72 14.08 -20.10
C GLN A 13 -17.01 14.33 -19.32
N VAL A 14 -17.18 15.53 -18.77
CA VAL A 14 -18.37 15.92 -17.97
C VAL A 14 -19.69 15.65 -18.72
N GLU A 15 -19.74 15.85 -20.03
CA GLU A 15 -20.89 15.56 -20.91
C GLU A 15 -21.28 14.07 -20.94
N SER A 16 -20.37 13.15 -20.64
CA SER A 16 -20.65 11.71 -20.52
C SER A 16 -21.20 11.36 -19.12
N TYR A 17 -20.76 12.07 -18.08
CA TYR A 17 -21.31 11.94 -16.74
C TYR A 17 -22.73 12.53 -16.67
N LEU A 18 -22.95 13.71 -17.25
CA LEU A 18 -24.27 14.35 -17.39
C LEU A 18 -25.23 13.52 -18.25
N ARG A 19 -24.75 12.83 -19.29
CA ARG A 19 -25.56 11.87 -20.06
C ARG A 19 -26.03 10.67 -19.24
N ARG A 20 -25.22 10.18 -18.28
CA ARG A 20 -25.64 9.11 -17.34
C ARG A 20 -26.55 9.64 -16.23
N PHE A 21 -26.31 10.86 -15.75
CA PHE A 21 -27.00 11.47 -14.62
C PHE A 21 -27.64 12.81 -15.02
N VAL A 22 -28.65 12.76 -15.89
CA VAL A 22 -29.28 13.95 -16.53
C VAL A 22 -29.77 15.01 -15.51
N ARG A 23 -30.15 14.58 -14.29
CA ARG A 23 -30.56 15.47 -13.19
C ARG A 23 -29.44 16.38 -12.66
N LEU A 24 -28.17 16.09 -12.95
CA LEU A 24 -27.01 16.90 -12.56
C LEU A 24 -26.72 18.07 -13.50
N ASN A 25 -27.55 18.31 -14.53
CA ASN A 25 -27.37 19.38 -15.50
C ASN A 25 -27.80 20.78 -14.99
N GLN A 26 -27.64 21.04 -13.69
CA GLN A 26 -27.83 22.36 -13.08
C GLN A 26 -26.51 23.17 -13.22
N PRO A 27 -26.55 24.47 -13.57
CA PRO A 27 -25.33 25.24 -13.88
C PRO A 27 -24.25 25.18 -12.80
N GLU A 28 -24.64 25.23 -11.53
CA GLU A 28 -23.78 25.21 -10.35
C GLU A 28 -23.01 23.89 -10.23
N ILE A 29 -23.68 22.78 -10.57
CA ILE A 29 -23.12 21.44 -10.59
C ILE A 29 -22.20 21.27 -11.80
N VAL A 30 -22.63 21.70 -12.98
CA VAL A 30 -21.82 21.67 -14.21
C VAL A 30 -20.53 22.46 -14.03
N ILE A 31 -20.57 23.65 -13.41
CA ILE A 31 -19.38 24.43 -13.06
C ILE A 31 -18.43 23.65 -12.13
N ARG A 32 -18.95 22.96 -11.10
CA ARG A 32 -18.12 22.15 -10.19
C ARG A 32 -17.51 20.94 -10.90
N LEU A 33 -18.26 20.26 -11.76
CA LEU A 33 -17.78 19.14 -12.58
C LEU A 33 -16.70 19.59 -13.57
N VAL A 34 -16.87 20.73 -14.26
CA VAL A 34 -15.87 21.34 -15.15
C VAL A 34 -14.60 21.72 -14.39
N LYS A 35 -14.72 22.35 -13.22
CA LYS A 35 -13.56 22.65 -12.34
C LYS A 35 -12.82 21.35 -11.92
N TYR A 36 -13.53 20.24 -11.76
CA TYR A 36 -12.92 18.93 -11.49
C TYR A 36 -12.22 18.31 -12.72
N GLU A 37 -12.84 18.32 -13.91
CA GLU A 37 -12.22 17.81 -15.15
C GLU A 37 -10.90 18.56 -15.45
N CYS A 38 -10.91 19.90 -15.34
CA CYS A 38 -9.72 20.75 -15.41
C CYS A 38 -8.60 20.31 -14.44
N SER A 39 -8.97 20.01 -13.19
CA SER A 39 -8.02 19.62 -12.14
C SER A 39 -7.38 18.24 -12.41
N VAL A 40 -8.16 17.28 -12.89
CA VAL A 40 -7.66 15.94 -13.22
C VAL A 40 -6.82 15.97 -14.50
N ARG A 41 -7.30 16.57 -15.59
CA ARG A 41 -6.55 16.69 -16.86
C ARG A 41 -5.14 17.27 -16.67
N ARG A 42 -5.01 18.33 -15.86
CA ARG A 42 -3.69 18.92 -15.52
C ARG A 42 -2.75 17.96 -14.81
N LYS A 43 -3.24 17.03 -13.97
CA LYS A 43 -2.41 16.00 -13.33
C LYS A 43 -1.84 14.99 -14.33
N HIS A 44 -2.50 14.83 -15.47
CA HIS A 44 -2.03 14.02 -16.61
C HIS A 44 -1.29 14.86 -17.68
N GLY A 45 -0.94 16.12 -17.38
CA GLY A 45 -0.15 16.98 -18.26
C GLY A 45 -0.94 17.70 -19.37
N ASP A 46 -2.25 17.47 -19.47
CA ASP A 46 -3.10 18.16 -20.46
C ASP A 46 -3.30 19.64 -20.10
N LYS A 47 -3.36 20.48 -21.14
CA LYS A 47 -3.45 21.95 -21.08
C LYS A 47 -4.80 22.46 -21.59
N ALA A 48 -5.88 21.81 -21.19
CA ALA A 48 -7.25 22.24 -21.48
C ALA A 48 -7.46 23.75 -21.18
N SER A 49 -8.00 24.49 -22.15
CA SER A 49 -8.14 25.95 -22.08
C SER A 49 -9.53 26.37 -21.59
N VAL A 50 -9.66 27.63 -21.15
CA VAL A 50 -10.97 28.20 -20.77
C VAL A 50 -11.93 28.21 -21.97
N GLU A 51 -11.41 28.51 -23.16
CA GLU A 51 -12.18 28.53 -24.41
C GLU A 51 -12.63 27.12 -24.85
N GLU A 52 -11.93 26.04 -24.46
CA GLU A 52 -12.42 24.66 -24.66
C GLU A 52 -13.74 24.45 -23.89
N TYR A 53 -13.78 24.83 -22.61
CA TYR A 53 -14.94 24.62 -21.76
C TYR A 53 -16.08 25.58 -22.04
N LEU A 54 -15.81 26.86 -22.35
CA LEU A 54 -16.85 27.80 -22.81
C LEU A 54 -17.49 27.35 -24.13
N ARG A 55 -16.76 26.61 -24.98
CA ARG A 55 -17.31 26.02 -26.22
C ARG A 55 -18.10 24.73 -25.98
N ARG A 56 -17.74 23.95 -24.96
CA ARG A 56 -18.42 22.70 -24.56
C ARG A 56 -19.68 22.96 -23.72
N PHE A 57 -19.69 24.05 -22.94
CA PHE A 57 -20.76 24.43 -22.03
C PHE A 57 -21.14 25.92 -22.23
N PRO A 58 -21.76 26.29 -23.37
CA PRO A 58 -22.03 27.68 -23.72
C PRO A 58 -23.06 28.36 -22.82
N ASP A 59 -23.92 27.59 -22.15
CA ASP A 59 -24.98 28.09 -21.26
C ASP A 59 -24.47 28.43 -19.84
N LEU A 60 -23.17 28.24 -19.56
CA LEU A 60 -22.59 28.69 -18.29
C LEU A 60 -22.45 30.22 -18.27
N PRO A 61 -22.81 30.88 -17.15
CA PRO A 61 -22.82 32.34 -17.09
C PRO A 61 -21.42 32.93 -17.32
N SER A 62 -21.25 33.65 -18.43
CA SER A 62 -20.05 34.39 -18.79
C SER A 62 -19.89 35.68 -17.96
N ALA A 63 -20.01 35.56 -16.64
CA ALA A 63 -19.86 36.66 -15.71
C ALA A 63 -18.36 36.87 -15.38
N GLU A 64 -17.83 38.02 -15.78
CA GLU A 64 -16.40 38.41 -15.72
C GLU A 64 -15.83 38.57 -14.28
N GLY A 65 -16.49 38.00 -13.27
CA GLY A 65 -16.04 37.95 -11.87
C GLY A 65 -16.32 36.63 -11.14
N GLN A 66 -16.92 35.62 -11.79
CA GLN A 66 -17.15 34.28 -11.18
C GLN A 66 -16.32 33.16 -11.82
N PHE A 67 -15.74 33.41 -12.99
CA PHE A 67 -14.90 32.45 -13.72
C PHE A 67 -13.39 32.66 -13.52
N GLU A 68 -12.99 33.22 -12.39
CA GLU A 68 -11.58 33.09 -11.97
C GLU A 68 -11.24 31.60 -11.77
N LEU A 69 -10.37 31.11 -12.64
CA LEU A 69 -9.43 30.06 -12.29
C LEU A 69 -8.37 30.69 -11.38
N THR A 70 -8.69 30.94 -10.11
CA THR A 70 -7.75 31.45 -9.12
C THR A 70 -6.66 30.40 -8.89
N LEU A 71 -5.53 30.55 -9.60
CA LEU A 71 -4.43 29.58 -9.61
C LEU A 71 -3.62 29.70 -8.32
N PRO A 72 -3.45 28.63 -7.51
CA PRO A 72 -2.37 28.57 -6.55
C PRO A 72 -1.05 28.64 -7.31
N ALA A 73 -0.23 29.66 -7.06
CA ALA A 73 1.04 29.82 -7.74
C ALA A 73 1.98 28.64 -7.42
N ALA A 74 2.59 28.05 -8.44
CA ALA A 74 3.55 26.97 -8.28
C ALA A 74 4.87 27.52 -7.72
N GLY A 75 4.99 27.63 -6.39
CA GLY A 75 6.00 28.51 -5.80
C GLY A 75 6.40 28.28 -4.34
N ASP A 76 6.48 27.04 -3.83
CA ASP A 76 7.44 26.74 -2.74
C ASP A 76 7.88 25.25 -2.69
N ARG A 77 8.91 24.90 -3.49
CA ARG A 77 9.73 23.68 -3.31
C ARG A 77 11.13 23.83 -3.91
N THR A 78 11.94 24.76 -3.39
CA THR A 78 13.39 24.80 -3.70
C THR A 78 14.24 25.16 -2.48
N LYS A 79 14.70 24.15 -1.75
CA LYS A 79 15.99 24.21 -1.02
C LYS A 79 17.02 23.40 -1.79
N ARG A 80 17.99 24.09 -2.39
CA ARG A 80 19.22 23.49 -2.93
C ARG A 80 20.12 23.03 -1.78
N LEU A 81 20.84 21.93 -2.00
CA LEU A 81 22.26 21.85 -1.65
C LEU A 81 23.04 21.70 -2.95
N ASP A 82 24.13 22.46 -3.10
CA ASP A 82 25.03 22.39 -4.26
C ASP A 82 26.28 21.56 -3.92
N LEU A 83 26.81 20.84 -4.92
CA LEU A 83 28.22 20.39 -5.04
C LEU A 83 28.46 19.90 -6.50
N ALA A 84 29.60 20.21 -7.11
CA ALA A 84 29.79 20.16 -8.59
C ALA A 84 31.24 19.85 -9.08
N GLN A 85 31.43 19.79 -10.43
CA GLN A 85 32.68 19.62 -11.25
C GLN A 85 33.11 18.16 -11.56
N THR A 86 33.78 17.75 -12.67
CA THR A 86 34.28 18.40 -13.93
C THR A 86 34.39 17.38 -15.10
N LEU A 87 34.91 17.75 -16.30
CA LEU A 87 34.97 16.91 -17.55
C LEU A 87 36.33 16.98 -18.36
N PRO A 88 36.65 16.04 -19.31
CA PRO A 88 37.95 15.83 -20.06
C PRO A 88 37.88 16.23 -21.59
N PRO A 89 38.62 15.72 -22.66
CA PRO A 89 39.79 14.78 -22.87
C PRO A 89 40.83 15.19 -24.02
N SER A 90 41.74 14.29 -24.55
CA SER A 90 42.11 14.05 -26.02
C SER A 90 43.59 13.73 -26.52
N HIS A 91 43.78 12.58 -27.23
CA HIS A 91 44.49 12.22 -28.55
C HIS A 91 46.03 12.29 -29.01
N VAL A 92 46.60 11.13 -29.51
CA VAL A 92 47.54 10.81 -30.70
C VAL A 92 49.08 11.18 -30.68
N GLY A 93 50.13 10.60 -31.40
CA GLY A 93 50.44 9.38 -32.26
C GLY A 93 51.77 9.44 -33.15
N GLY A 94 52.39 8.33 -33.69
CA GLY A 94 53.62 8.31 -34.61
C GLY A 94 54.47 6.96 -34.75
N GLU A 95 55.59 6.84 -35.55
CA GLU A 95 56.40 5.58 -35.88
C GLU A 95 57.96 5.80 -36.18
N LYS A 96 58.94 4.93 -36.65
CA LYS A 96 59.12 3.49 -37.12
C LYS A 96 60.63 2.97 -37.35
N ALA A 97 61.00 1.71 -36.95
CA ALA A 97 62.00 0.66 -37.45
C ALA A 97 63.53 0.84 -37.85
N GLY A 98 64.34 -0.28 -38.02
CA GLY A 98 65.83 -0.31 -38.35
C GLY A 98 66.57 -1.66 -38.79
N LYS A 99 67.94 -1.75 -38.74
CA LYS A 99 68.95 -2.82 -39.17
C LYS A 99 69.91 -3.26 -38.00
N THR A 100 70.79 -4.30 -38.07
CA THR A 100 71.65 -4.71 -36.88
C THR A 100 72.96 -5.52 -37.13
N GLU A 101 73.97 -5.33 -36.25
CA GLU A 101 75.17 -6.19 -36.01
C GLU A 101 75.16 -6.78 -34.57
N LEU A 102 75.91 -7.86 -34.27
CA LEU A 102 76.10 -8.36 -32.89
C LEU A 102 77.20 -7.58 -32.14
N GLY A 103 76.91 -6.31 -31.82
CA GLY A 103 77.85 -5.38 -31.18
C GLY A 103 78.10 -5.60 -29.68
N SER A 104 78.70 -4.61 -29.03
CA SER A 104 78.92 -4.58 -27.57
C SER A 104 77.64 -4.19 -26.80
N PHE A 105 77.41 -4.83 -25.66
CA PHE A 105 76.32 -4.49 -24.74
C PHE A 105 76.90 -3.80 -23.49
N GLY A 106 77.06 -2.47 -23.56
CA GLY A 106 77.70 -1.68 -22.51
C GLY A 106 79.13 -2.15 -22.19
N ASN A 107 79.37 -2.55 -20.93
CA ASN A 107 80.64 -3.11 -20.44
C ASN A 107 80.97 -4.51 -20.99
N TYR A 108 80.05 -5.14 -21.73
CA TYR A 108 80.16 -6.52 -22.19
C TYR A 108 80.44 -6.62 -23.69
N GLU A 109 81.55 -7.27 -24.02
CA GLU A 109 81.88 -7.70 -25.37
C GLU A 109 81.21 -9.04 -25.63
N LEU A 110 80.24 -9.09 -26.57
CA LEU A 110 79.51 -10.31 -26.90
C LEU A 110 80.38 -11.22 -27.78
N LEU A 111 80.70 -12.40 -27.27
CA LEU A 111 81.57 -13.40 -27.93
C LEU A 111 80.78 -14.49 -28.67
N GLY A 112 79.46 -14.55 -28.48
CA GLY A 112 78.55 -15.51 -29.12
C GLY A 112 77.32 -15.79 -28.27
N GLU A 113 76.28 -16.32 -28.89
CA GLU A 113 75.05 -16.75 -28.20
C GLU A 113 75.21 -18.20 -27.68
N ILE A 114 74.92 -18.42 -26.39
CA ILE A 114 74.93 -19.76 -25.76
C ILE A 114 73.53 -20.37 -25.81
N GLY A 115 72.47 -19.57 -25.64
CA GLY A 115 71.11 -20.08 -25.63
C GLY A 115 70.03 -19.00 -25.71
N ARG A 116 68.87 -19.38 -26.25
CA ARG A 116 67.70 -18.51 -26.46
C ARG A 116 66.51 -19.05 -25.69
N GLY A 117 65.90 -18.21 -24.85
CA GLY A 117 64.70 -18.54 -24.07
C GLY A 117 63.49 -17.68 -24.46
N GLY A 118 62.34 -17.93 -23.83
CA GLY A 118 61.11 -17.17 -24.09
C GLY A 118 61.17 -15.70 -23.67
N MET A 119 61.98 -15.37 -22.65
CA MET A 119 62.10 -14.01 -22.10
C MET A 119 63.43 -13.30 -22.47
N GLY A 120 64.42 -14.00 -23.03
CA GLY A 120 65.76 -13.41 -23.23
C GLY A 120 66.76 -14.28 -23.99
N VAL A 121 67.95 -13.73 -24.19
CA VAL A 121 69.12 -14.40 -24.78
C VAL A 121 70.25 -14.47 -23.75
N VAL A 122 70.96 -15.60 -23.71
CA VAL A 122 72.18 -15.78 -22.93
C VAL A 122 73.38 -15.75 -23.88
N TYR A 123 74.24 -14.76 -23.72
CA TYR A 123 75.50 -14.63 -24.46
C TYR A 123 76.69 -15.11 -23.63
N ARG A 124 77.70 -15.67 -24.30
CA ARG A 124 79.06 -15.71 -23.78
C ARG A 124 79.63 -14.32 -23.97
N ALA A 125 80.12 -13.68 -22.92
CA ALA A 125 80.67 -12.33 -23.02
C ALA A 125 81.97 -12.19 -22.23
N ARG A 126 82.82 -11.25 -22.64
CA ARG A 126 83.91 -10.72 -21.81
C ARG A 126 83.41 -9.47 -21.09
N GLN A 127 83.41 -9.46 -19.77
CA GLN A 127 83.17 -8.25 -18.97
C GLN A 127 84.47 -7.43 -18.97
N ARG A 128 84.50 -6.29 -19.67
CA ARG A 128 85.74 -5.54 -19.92
C ARG A 128 86.38 -5.00 -18.65
N SER A 129 85.58 -4.51 -17.70
CA SER A 129 86.07 -3.97 -16.41
C SER A 129 86.79 -4.98 -15.49
N ALA A 130 86.66 -6.29 -15.75
CA ALA A 130 87.18 -7.36 -14.90
C ALA A 130 87.92 -8.47 -15.68
N ASP A 131 88.17 -8.27 -16.98
CA ASP A 131 88.67 -9.22 -17.99
C ASP A 131 88.35 -10.70 -17.72
N ARG A 132 87.06 -10.99 -17.51
CA ARG A 132 86.56 -12.34 -17.25
C ARG A 132 85.45 -12.74 -18.22
N ILE A 133 85.40 -14.03 -18.53
CA ILE A 133 84.33 -14.64 -19.30
C ILE A 133 83.12 -14.88 -18.39
N VAL A 134 81.95 -14.39 -18.83
CA VAL A 134 80.67 -14.54 -18.14
C VAL A 134 79.63 -15.16 -19.08
N ALA A 135 78.57 -15.73 -18.49
CA ALA A 135 77.30 -15.84 -19.17
C ALA A 135 76.50 -14.56 -18.87
N LEU A 136 76.04 -13.86 -19.90
CA LEU A 136 75.29 -12.61 -19.81
C LEU A 136 73.86 -12.86 -20.30
N LYS A 137 72.88 -12.81 -19.40
CA LYS A 137 71.46 -12.96 -19.72
C LYS A 137 70.84 -11.58 -19.91
N VAL A 138 70.18 -11.36 -21.04
CA VAL A 138 69.59 -10.07 -21.44
C VAL A 138 68.14 -10.28 -21.89
N ILE A 139 67.20 -9.46 -21.42
CA ILE A 139 65.82 -9.48 -21.93
C ILE A 139 65.82 -9.07 -23.40
N ARG A 140 65.02 -9.73 -24.25
CA ARG A 140 64.89 -9.34 -25.66
C ARG A 140 64.02 -8.10 -25.82
N ARG A 141 64.63 -6.96 -26.18
CA ARG A 141 63.94 -5.69 -26.49
C ARG A 141 62.75 -5.86 -27.44
N ASP A 142 62.95 -6.57 -28.55
CA ASP A 142 61.93 -6.82 -29.58
C ASP A 142 60.74 -7.68 -29.10
N ARG A 143 60.93 -8.50 -28.06
CA ARG A 143 59.86 -9.27 -27.40
C ARG A 143 59.20 -8.46 -26.28
N LEU A 144 59.97 -7.64 -25.58
CA LEU A 144 59.51 -6.82 -24.46
C LEU A 144 58.62 -5.66 -24.92
N GLU A 145 58.98 -5.01 -26.03
CA GLU A 145 58.20 -3.93 -26.67
C GLU A 145 56.94 -4.45 -27.40
N ALA A 146 56.82 -5.76 -27.62
CA ALA A 146 55.67 -6.42 -28.24
C ALA A 146 54.59 -6.89 -27.25
N LEU A 147 54.81 -6.70 -25.94
CA LEU A 147 53.85 -7.04 -24.87
C LEU A 147 53.00 -5.82 -24.47
N PRO A 148 51.77 -6.03 -23.95
CA PRO A 148 51.01 -5.00 -23.24
C PRO A 148 51.84 -4.37 -22.10
N ARG A 149 51.69 -3.08 -21.82
CA ARG A 149 52.56 -2.34 -20.87
C ARG A 149 52.53 -2.90 -19.44
N ASP A 150 51.38 -3.41 -19.02
CA ASP A 150 51.15 -4.14 -17.79
C ASP A 150 51.92 -5.47 -17.76
N THR A 151 51.81 -6.27 -18.82
CA THR A 151 52.63 -7.50 -18.98
C THR A 151 54.13 -7.19 -19.14
N GLN A 152 54.50 -6.04 -19.71
CA GLN A 152 55.86 -5.56 -19.90
C GLN A 152 56.53 -5.25 -18.55
N THR A 153 55.88 -4.48 -17.68
CA THR A 153 56.33 -4.23 -16.30
C THR A 153 56.44 -5.55 -15.54
N SER A 154 55.40 -6.40 -15.61
CA SER A 154 55.40 -7.76 -15.05
C SER A 154 56.59 -8.62 -15.54
N ALA A 155 57.01 -8.50 -16.81
CA ALA A 155 58.16 -9.22 -17.35
C ALA A 155 59.52 -8.68 -16.84
N ILE A 156 59.65 -7.35 -16.70
CA ILE A 156 60.83 -6.69 -16.14
C ILE A 156 60.99 -7.04 -14.65
N ASP A 157 59.92 -6.90 -13.87
CA ASP A 157 59.93 -7.20 -12.43
C ASP A 157 60.26 -8.67 -12.16
N ARG A 158 59.73 -9.60 -12.97
CA ARG A 158 60.07 -11.03 -12.90
C ARG A 158 61.56 -11.29 -13.13
N PHE A 159 62.16 -10.63 -14.13
CA PHE A 159 63.59 -10.76 -14.43
C PHE A 159 64.48 -10.20 -13.30
N TRP A 160 64.10 -9.05 -12.72
CA TRP A 160 64.81 -8.52 -11.55
C TRP A 160 64.71 -9.41 -10.32
N HIS A 161 63.53 -10.00 -10.03
CA HIS A 161 63.37 -10.92 -8.90
C HIS A 161 64.19 -12.21 -9.05
N GLU A 162 64.25 -12.78 -10.25
CA GLU A 162 65.13 -13.91 -10.57
C GLU A 162 66.60 -13.56 -10.32
N ALA A 163 67.07 -12.44 -10.88
CA ALA A 163 68.46 -12.00 -10.77
C ALA A 163 68.86 -11.68 -9.30
N GLN A 164 68.02 -10.92 -8.58
CA GLN A 164 68.29 -10.51 -7.20
C GLN A 164 68.29 -11.66 -6.20
N ALA A 165 67.48 -12.71 -6.43
CA ALA A 165 67.47 -13.87 -5.54
C ALA A 165 68.67 -14.79 -5.81
N ALA A 166 69.00 -15.05 -7.08
CA ALA A 166 70.20 -15.81 -7.44
C ALA A 166 71.48 -15.13 -6.95
N ALA A 167 71.53 -13.79 -6.92
CA ALA A 167 72.62 -13.01 -6.32
C ALA A 167 72.72 -13.11 -4.77
N ARG A 168 71.74 -13.70 -4.08
CA ARG A 168 71.78 -13.97 -2.63
C ARG A 168 72.23 -15.40 -2.28
N LEU A 169 72.59 -16.20 -3.29
CA LEU A 169 72.95 -17.61 -3.15
C LEU A 169 74.44 -17.84 -3.43
N GLU A 170 75.19 -18.15 -2.37
CA GLU A 170 76.60 -18.57 -2.45
C GLU A 170 76.70 -20.03 -2.02
N HIS A 171 76.86 -20.93 -3.00
CA HIS A 171 77.03 -22.37 -2.77
C HIS A 171 77.82 -23.00 -3.92
N GLU A 172 78.65 -24.02 -3.65
CA GLU A 172 79.56 -24.57 -4.68
C GLU A 172 78.88 -25.32 -5.83
N ASN A 173 77.60 -25.65 -5.66
CA ASN A 173 76.72 -26.24 -6.69
C ASN A 173 75.63 -25.26 -7.18
N ILE A 174 75.82 -23.94 -7.03
CA ILE A 174 74.96 -22.90 -7.62
C ILE A 174 75.80 -22.00 -8.55
N VAL A 175 75.23 -21.63 -9.69
CA VAL A 175 75.86 -20.68 -10.61
C VAL A 175 75.77 -19.26 -10.05
N THR A 176 76.90 -18.75 -9.55
CA THR A 176 77.03 -17.42 -8.93
C THR A 176 76.67 -16.30 -9.91
N VAL A 177 75.76 -15.41 -9.54
CA VAL A 177 75.52 -14.13 -10.22
C VAL A 177 76.58 -13.11 -9.78
N TYR A 178 77.07 -12.30 -10.72
CA TYR A 178 78.17 -11.35 -10.53
C TYR A 178 77.78 -9.88 -10.63
N GLU A 179 76.84 -9.54 -11.51
CA GLU A 179 76.34 -8.18 -11.72
C GLU A 179 74.89 -8.27 -12.16
N VAL A 180 74.04 -7.38 -11.63
CA VAL A 180 72.63 -7.23 -11.99
C VAL A 180 72.44 -5.74 -12.30
N GLY A 181 72.01 -5.40 -13.51
CA GLY A 181 72.03 -4.02 -13.97
C GLY A 181 71.27 -3.79 -15.28
N GLU A 182 71.35 -2.57 -15.80
CA GLU A 182 70.62 -2.16 -17.00
C GLU A 182 71.58 -1.46 -17.98
N VAL A 183 71.38 -1.66 -19.29
CA VAL A 183 72.01 -0.87 -20.35
C VAL A 183 70.90 -0.36 -21.26
N GLU A 184 70.82 0.96 -21.48
CA GLU A 184 69.89 1.59 -22.45
C GLU A 184 68.40 1.19 -22.29
N GLY A 185 67.90 1.03 -21.06
CA GLY A 185 66.52 0.58 -20.81
C GLY A 185 66.32 -0.94 -20.92
N GLN A 186 67.39 -1.73 -21.04
CA GLN A 186 67.36 -3.17 -21.26
C GLN A 186 68.01 -3.90 -20.06
N PRO A 187 67.21 -4.58 -19.20
CA PRO A 187 67.73 -5.31 -18.04
C PRO A 187 68.65 -6.48 -18.43
N PHE A 188 69.71 -6.65 -17.66
CA PHE A 188 70.65 -7.77 -17.76
C PHE A 188 71.09 -8.30 -16.40
N PHE A 189 71.62 -9.52 -16.39
CA PHE A 189 72.57 -9.93 -15.36
C PHE A 189 73.71 -10.78 -15.94
N SER A 190 74.88 -10.69 -15.32
CA SER A 190 76.02 -11.55 -15.64
C SER A 190 76.27 -12.55 -14.51
N MET A 191 76.66 -13.77 -14.88
CA MET A 191 76.89 -14.88 -13.97
C MET A 191 78.10 -15.72 -14.40
N ARG A 192 78.57 -16.60 -13.52
CA ARG A 192 79.68 -17.53 -13.80
C ARG A 192 79.40 -18.31 -15.09
N TYR A 193 80.28 -18.15 -16.08
CA TYR A 193 80.30 -19.03 -17.24
C TYR A 193 80.75 -20.43 -16.79
N VAL A 194 79.90 -21.44 -16.98
CA VAL A 194 80.23 -22.85 -16.74
C VAL A 194 80.69 -23.46 -18.06
N GLU A 195 81.99 -23.71 -18.19
CA GLU A 195 82.52 -24.56 -19.26
C GLU A 195 82.06 -26.00 -18.99
N GLY A 196 81.10 -26.49 -19.77
CA GLY A 196 80.41 -27.74 -19.46
C GLY A 196 79.27 -28.07 -20.42
N ARG A 197 78.40 -29.01 -20.02
CA ARG A 197 77.15 -29.36 -20.72
C ARG A 197 76.02 -29.50 -19.71
N SER A 198 74.80 -29.15 -20.08
CA SER A 198 73.61 -29.43 -19.27
C SER A 198 73.32 -30.92 -19.16
N LEU A 199 72.63 -31.35 -18.11
CA LEU A 199 72.13 -32.74 -18.02
C LEU A 199 71.18 -33.07 -19.19
N SER A 200 70.49 -32.07 -19.76
CA SER A 200 69.65 -32.24 -20.96
C SER A 200 70.46 -32.60 -22.21
N GLU A 201 71.70 -32.12 -22.33
CA GLU A 201 72.60 -32.45 -23.44
C GLU A 201 73.33 -33.78 -23.20
N ILE A 202 73.58 -34.14 -21.95
CA ILE A 202 74.11 -35.46 -21.58
C ILE A 202 73.05 -36.54 -21.86
N LEU A 203 71.78 -36.28 -21.57
CA LEU A 203 70.64 -37.15 -21.87
C LEU A 203 70.46 -37.49 -23.36
N GLN A 204 70.98 -36.67 -24.27
CA GLN A 204 70.99 -36.98 -25.72
C GLN A 204 71.82 -38.23 -26.04
N GLN A 205 72.65 -38.70 -25.11
CA GLN A 205 73.47 -39.91 -25.24
C GLN A 205 72.77 -41.17 -24.67
N GLY A 206 71.53 -41.04 -24.16
CA GLY A 206 70.76 -42.10 -23.53
C GLY A 206 70.62 -41.93 -22.00
N PRO A 207 70.07 -42.93 -21.30
CA PRO A 207 69.88 -42.87 -19.86
C PRO A 207 71.21 -42.91 -19.12
N ILE A 208 71.31 -42.14 -18.03
CA ILE A 208 72.46 -42.08 -17.15
C ILE A 208 72.40 -43.24 -16.15
N GLU A 209 73.55 -43.89 -15.95
CA GLU A 209 73.74 -44.96 -14.96
C GLU A 209 73.32 -44.52 -13.54
N ASN A 210 72.73 -45.45 -12.77
CA ASN A 210 72.03 -45.16 -11.50
C ASN A 210 72.87 -44.35 -10.50
N ARG A 211 74.12 -44.77 -10.24
CA ARG A 211 75.02 -44.12 -9.28
C ARG A 211 75.47 -42.74 -9.78
N ARG A 212 75.75 -42.59 -11.08
CA ARG A 212 76.08 -41.30 -11.70
C ARG A 212 74.88 -40.34 -11.72
N ALA A 213 73.66 -40.83 -11.94
CA ALA A 213 72.44 -40.03 -11.85
C ALA A 213 72.18 -39.54 -10.42
N ALA A 214 72.33 -40.42 -9.42
CA ALA A 214 72.27 -40.04 -8.01
C ALA A 214 73.41 -39.08 -7.61
N GLY A 215 74.62 -39.29 -8.13
CA GLY A 215 75.79 -38.43 -7.91
C GLY A 215 75.67 -37.01 -8.49
N TYR A 216 74.85 -36.80 -9.52
CA TYR A 216 74.50 -35.45 -9.97
C TYR A 216 73.34 -34.84 -9.17
N LEU A 217 72.36 -35.63 -8.73
CA LEU A 217 71.17 -35.11 -8.03
C LEU A 217 71.37 -34.85 -6.53
N GLU A 218 72.27 -35.56 -5.86
CA GLU A 218 72.54 -35.39 -4.43
C GLU A 218 73.10 -33.98 -4.07
N PRO A 219 74.19 -33.48 -4.70
CA PRO A 219 74.70 -32.14 -4.41
C PRO A 219 73.77 -31.04 -4.93
N VAL A 220 73.01 -31.31 -6.00
CA VAL A 220 71.95 -30.42 -6.50
C VAL A 220 70.80 -30.31 -5.49
N ALA A 221 70.39 -31.41 -4.85
CA ALA A 221 69.38 -31.37 -3.79
C ALA A 221 69.87 -30.61 -2.54
N ARG A 222 71.17 -30.66 -2.20
CA ARG A 222 71.75 -29.80 -1.16
C ARG A 222 71.79 -28.32 -1.56
N ALA A 223 72.13 -27.99 -2.80
CA ALA A 223 72.02 -26.62 -3.31
C ALA A 223 70.59 -26.07 -3.26
N VAL A 224 69.60 -26.87 -3.65
CA VAL A 224 68.18 -26.50 -3.56
C VAL A 224 67.75 -26.33 -2.09
N GLN A 225 68.24 -27.16 -1.18
CA GLN A 225 68.01 -26.99 0.26
C GLN A 225 68.57 -25.67 0.80
N GLU A 226 69.74 -25.23 0.34
CA GLU A 226 70.34 -23.96 0.76
C GLU A 226 69.68 -22.72 0.12
N ALA A 227 68.97 -22.90 -1.00
CA ALA A 227 68.01 -21.89 -1.44
C ALA A 227 66.76 -21.88 -0.53
N HIS A 228 66.23 -23.06 -0.18
CA HIS A 228 65.06 -23.20 0.70
C HIS A 228 65.30 -22.63 2.10
N SER A 229 66.51 -22.79 2.67
CA SER A 229 66.90 -22.22 3.98
C SER A 229 66.82 -20.69 4.00
N ARG A 230 67.08 -20.04 2.86
CA ARG A 230 66.98 -18.59 2.62
C ARG A 230 65.62 -18.15 2.06
N GLY A 231 64.62 -19.04 2.05
CA GLY A 231 63.25 -18.76 1.58
C GLY A 231 63.08 -18.69 0.05
N ILE A 232 64.08 -19.14 -0.73
CA ILE A 232 64.07 -19.08 -2.20
C ILE A 232 63.69 -20.45 -2.77
N LEU A 233 62.60 -20.51 -3.53
CA LEU A 233 62.18 -21.69 -4.32
C LEU A 233 62.62 -21.54 -5.78
N HIS A 234 62.89 -22.66 -6.46
CA HIS A 234 63.42 -22.65 -7.83
C HIS A 234 62.34 -22.76 -8.92
N ARG A 235 61.30 -23.57 -8.72
CA ARG A 235 60.05 -23.66 -9.53
C ARG A 235 60.18 -24.11 -11.01
N ASP A 236 61.39 -24.17 -11.57
CA ASP A 236 61.67 -24.59 -12.95
C ASP A 236 62.89 -25.56 -13.04
N LEU A 237 63.11 -26.36 -11.99
CA LEU A 237 64.14 -27.41 -11.97
C LEU A 237 63.89 -28.46 -13.05
N LYS A 238 64.88 -28.63 -13.93
CA LYS A 238 64.85 -29.56 -15.08
C LYS A 238 66.29 -29.84 -15.55
N PRO A 239 66.53 -30.90 -16.33
CA PRO A 239 67.88 -31.25 -16.82
C PRO A 239 68.60 -30.13 -17.61
N GLN A 240 67.89 -29.17 -18.19
CA GLN A 240 68.48 -28.02 -18.90
C GLN A 240 69.14 -27.02 -17.93
N ASN A 241 68.58 -26.85 -16.73
CA ASN A 241 68.99 -25.85 -15.74
C ASN A 241 70.03 -26.40 -14.75
N ILE A 242 70.56 -27.60 -15.00
CA ILE A 242 71.63 -28.23 -14.22
C ILE A 242 72.81 -28.47 -15.16
N LEU A 243 73.91 -27.75 -14.92
CA LEU A 243 75.11 -27.74 -15.75
C LEU A 243 76.21 -28.58 -15.11
N VAL A 244 76.84 -29.47 -15.88
CA VAL A 244 78.00 -30.25 -15.44
C VAL A 244 79.27 -29.59 -15.96
N ASP A 245 80.05 -29.01 -15.05
CA ASP A 245 81.33 -28.34 -15.31
C ASP A 245 82.37 -29.37 -15.80
N SER A 246 82.93 -29.19 -16.99
CA SER A 246 83.82 -30.16 -17.64
C SER A 246 85.23 -30.20 -17.07
N LYS A 247 85.62 -29.23 -16.23
CA LYS A 247 86.92 -29.18 -15.54
C LYS A 247 86.89 -29.90 -14.20
N THR A 248 85.74 -29.87 -13.52
CA THR A 248 85.57 -30.39 -12.14
C THR A 248 84.62 -31.58 -12.03
N GLY A 249 83.82 -31.87 -13.07
CA GLY A 249 82.80 -32.92 -13.08
C GLY A 249 81.57 -32.63 -12.21
N ARG A 250 81.52 -31.47 -11.55
CA ARG A 250 80.47 -31.07 -10.60
C ARG A 250 79.21 -30.63 -11.34
N ALA A 251 78.04 -30.98 -10.80
CA ALA A 251 76.76 -30.41 -11.22
C ALA A 251 76.50 -29.07 -10.49
N LEU A 252 76.03 -28.06 -11.21
CA LEU A 252 75.64 -26.74 -10.69
C LEU A 252 74.24 -26.37 -11.17
N VAL A 253 73.47 -25.74 -10.28
CA VAL A 253 72.11 -25.26 -10.54
C VAL A 253 72.13 -23.82 -11.09
N ALA A 254 71.38 -23.56 -12.15
CA ALA A 254 71.27 -22.27 -12.83
C ALA A 254 69.79 -21.84 -13.02
N ASP A 255 69.55 -20.57 -13.35
CA ASP A 255 68.21 -20.04 -13.68
C ASP A 255 67.12 -20.33 -12.63
N PHE A 256 67.27 -19.74 -11.43
CA PHE A 256 66.28 -19.81 -10.34
C PHE A 256 64.95 -19.12 -10.71
N GLY A 257 64.08 -19.86 -11.40
CA GLY A 257 62.82 -19.43 -12.02
C GLY A 257 61.70 -18.96 -11.09
N LEU A 258 61.98 -17.99 -10.23
CA LEU A 258 60.99 -17.28 -9.40
C LEU A 258 59.91 -16.56 -10.24
N ALA A 259 60.21 -16.28 -11.51
CA ALA A 259 59.41 -15.60 -12.54
C ALA A 259 58.06 -16.26 -12.94
N LYS A 260 57.45 -17.06 -12.06
CA LYS A 260 56.14 -17.71 -12.23
C LYS A 260 55.09 -17.34 -11.18
N LEU A 261 55.36 -16.33 -10.34
CA LEU A 261 54.36 -15.70 -9.49
C LEU A 261 53.85 -14.38 -10.08
N THR A 262 52.67 -13.98 -9.59
CA THR A 262 52.00 -12.67 -9.77
C THR A 262 51.68 -12.25 -11.20
N GLU A 263 50.88 -13.06 -11.89
CA GLU A 263 49.67 -12.55 -12.55
C GLU A 263 48.45 -13.21 -11.88
N GLY A 264 47.28 -12.59 -11.99
CA GLY A 264 46.09 -12.93 -11.19
C GLY A 264 45.48 -14.30 -11.50
N GLY A 265 44.69 -14.82 -10.55
CA GLY A 265 43.97 -16.08 -10.74
C GLY A 265 42.94 -15.99 -11.86
N GLY A 266 43.19 -16.65 -13.00
CA GLY A 266 42.15 -16.92 -14.00
C GLY A 266 42.43 -16.59 -15.47
N GLU A 267 43.68 -16.56 -15.98
CA GLU A 267 43.89 -16.37 -17.44
C GLU A 267 44.91 -17.27 -18.16
N LEU A 268 45.40 -18.33 -17.50
CA LEU A 268 46.36 -19.34 -18.02
C LEU A 268 45.92 -20.16 -19.25
N THR A 269 44.78 -19.82 -19.90
CA THR A 269 44.20 -20.56 -21.03
C THR A 269 43.77 -19.71 -22.23
N ARG A 270 43.78 -18.37 -22.16
CA ARG A 270 43.26 -17.52 -23.26
C ARG A 270 44.23 -17.27 -24.42
N ALA A 271 45.55 -17.35 -24.20
CA ALA A 271 46.56 -17.00 -25.20
C ALA A 271 47.29 -18.20 -25.86
N GLY A 272 47.08 -19.43 -25.38
CA GLY A 272 47.71 -20.65 -25.91
C GLY A 272 49.21 -20.83 -25.62
N GLU A 273 49.97 -19.77 -25.31
CA GLU A 273 51.38 -19.88 -24.91
C GLU A 273 51.54 -20.41 -23.47
N VAL A 274 51.84 -21.71 -23.33
CA VAL A 274 52.20 -22.32 -22.03
C VAL A 274 53.67 -22.03 -21.71
N PHE A 275 53.93 -21.12 -20.77
CA PHE A 275 55.29 -20.69 -20.40
C PHE A 275 56.05 -21.75 -19.57
N GLY A 276 56.92 -22.50 -20.24
CA GLY A 276 57.86 -23.46 -19.65
C GLY A 276 57.64 -24.90 -20.16
N THR A 277 58.27 -25.88 -19.51
CA THR A 277 58.20 -27.29 -19.93
C THR A 277 57.35 -28.09 -18.94
N PRO A 278 56.08 -28.44 -19.26
CA PRO A 278 55.16 -29.07 -18.31
C PRO A 278 55.65 -30.39 -17.70
N SER A 279 56.51 -31.13 -18.41
CA SER A 279 57.04 -32.44 -18.03
C SER A 279 57.77 -32.54 -16.68
N TYR A 280 58.14 -31.41 -16.07
CA TYR A 280 58.79 -31.34 -14.74
C TYR A 280 57.96 -30.55 -13.72
N MET A 281 56.83 -29.96 -14.14
CA MET A 281 55.95 -29.19 -13.29
C MET A 281 55.23 -30.11 -12.30
N SER A 282 55.09 -29.68 -11.05
CA SER A 282 54.35 -30.45 -10.05
C SER A 282 52.83 -30.30 -10.22
N PRO A 283 52.01 -31.24 -9.71
CA PRO A 283 50.55 -31.18 -9.82
C PRO A 283 49.94 -29.96 -9.14
N GLU A 284 50.52 -29.47 -8.05
CA GLU A 284 50.08 -28.21 -7.43
C GLU A 284 50.48 -27.00 -8.28
N GLN A 285 51.72 -26.92 -8.79
CA GLN A 285 52.15 -25.82 -9.67
C GLN A 285 51.38 -25.80 -11.01
N ALA A 286 50.84 -26.95 -11.45
CA ALA A 286 49.99 -27.07 -12.63
C ALA A 286 48.50 -26.72 -12.38
N LYS A 287 48.03 -26.75 -11.13
CA LYS A 287 46.67 -26.35 -10.73
C LYS A 287 46.60 -24.88 -10.31
N ASP A 288 47.54 -24.46 -9.48
CA ASP A 288 47.66 -23.12 -8.95
C ASP A 288 49.15 -22.82 -8.66
N SER A 289 49.76 -22.03 -9.54
CA SER A 289 51.16 -21.62 -9.39
C SER A 289 51.40 -20.64 -8.25
N ALA A 290 50.35 -20.06 -7.63
CA ALA A 290 50.49 -19.11 -6.53
C ALA A 290 50.93 -19.77 -5.22
N HIS A 291 50.47 -20.99 -4.93
CA HIS A 291 50.62 -21.66 -3.64
C HIS A 291 51.65 -22.81 -3.64
N VAL A 292 52.79 -22.61 -4.30
CA VAL A 292 53.90 -23.57 -4.38
C VAL A 292 54.82 -23.55 -3.15
N THR A 293 55.44 -24.71 -2.84
CA THR A 293 56.25 -24.90 -1.61
C THR A 293 57.57 -25.65 -1.90
N ALA A 294 58.40 -25.91 -0.88
CA ALA A 294 59.61 -26.75 -1.03
C ALA A 294 59.32 -28.14 -1.67
N ALA A 295 58.13 -28.70 -1.43
CA ALA A 295 57.70 -29.97 -2.02
C ALA A 295 57.52 -29.91 -3.56
N THR A 296 57.37 -28.71 -4.13
CA THR A 296 57.31 -28.47 -5.58
C THR A 296 58.68 -28.71 -6.24
N ASP A 297 59.75 -28.18 -5.64
CA ASP A 297 61.12 -28.43 -6.11
C ASP A 297 61.53 -29.89 -5.90
N VAL A 298 61.11 -30.52 -4.80
CA VAL A 298 61.31 -31.97 -4.57
C VAL A 298 60.68 -32.82 -5.68
N TYR A 299 59.50 -32.46 -6.17
CA TYR A 299 58.86 -33.13 -7.31
C TYR A 299 59.66 -32.91 -8.60
N ALA A 300 60.11 -31.68 -8.86
CA ALA A 300 60.88 -31.35 -10.07
C ALA A 300 62.26 -32.03 -10.09
N LEU A 301 62.91 -32.20 -8.93
CA LEU A 301 64.09 -33.07 -8.76
C LEU A 301 63.75 -34.54 -9.02
N GLY A 302 62.59 -35.02 -8.59
CA GLY A 302 62.07 -36.36 -8.88
C GLY A 302 61.84 -36.61 -10.37
N ALA A 303 61.22 -35.65 -11.07
CA ALA A 303 60.97 -35.70 -12.52
C ALA A 303 62.28 -35.59 -13.33
N THR A 304 63.24 -34.81 -12.82
CA THR A 304 64.61 -34.75 -13.36
C THR A 304 65.30 -36.11 -13.20
N LEU A 305 65.31 -36.70 -12.00
CA LEU A 305 65.89 -38.02 -11.74
C LEU A 305 65.24 -39.13 -12.58
N TYR A 306 63.91 -39.12 -12.70
CA TYR A 306 63.16 -40.02 -13.57
C TYR A 306 63.67 -39.94 -15.01
N HIS A 307 63.83 -38.72 -15.52
CA HIS A 307 64.32 -38.49 -16.87
C HIS A 307 65.77 -39.00 -17.03
N LEU A 308 66.68 -38.68 -16.09
CA LEU A 308 68.06 -39.21 -16.13
C LEU A 308 68.09 -40.73 -16.27
N LEU A 309 67.25 -41.44 -15.52
CA LEU A 309 67.27 -42.90 -15.43
C LEU A 309 66.56 -43.64 -16.57
N THR A 310 65.61 -42.98 -17.25
CA THR A 310 64.76 -43.60 -18.30
C THR A 310 64.91 -42.99 -19.70
N ALA A 311 65.67 -41.89 -19.83
CA ALA A 311 65.78 -41.07 -21.05
C ALA A 311 64.44 -40.49 -21.57
N ARG A 312 63.40 -40.47 -20.74
CA ARG A 312 62.13 -39.77 -21.00
C ARG A 312 61.60 -39.13 -19.71
N PRO A 313 61.01 -37.93 -19.71
CA PRO A 313 60.36 -37.41 -18.50
C PRO A 313 59.10 -38.22 -18.13
N PRO A 314 58.61 -38.15 -16.87
CA PRO A 314 57.50 -38.98 -16.40
C PRO A 314 56.18 -38.72 -17.16
N PHE A 315 55.98 -37.51 -17.69
CA PHE A 315 54.82 -37.13 -18.49
C PHE A 315 55.24 -36.34 -19.74
N GLN A 316 54.68 -36.70 -20.88
CA GLN A 316 54.94 -36.09 -22.18
C GLN A 316 53.84 -36.50 -23.18
N ALA A 317 53.01 -35.55 -23.56
CA ALA A 317 51.96 -35.68 -24.57
C ALA A 317 52.34 -34.95 -25.87
N ALA A 318 51.41 -34.90 -26.84
CA ALA A 318 51.59 -34.14 -28.07
C ALA A 318 51.52 -32.62 -27.82
N THR A 319 50.71 -32.17 -26.87
CA THR A 319 50.58 -30.75 -26.51
C THR A 319 51.03 -30.45 -25.06
N PRO A 320 51.40 -29.19 -24.76
CA PRO A 320 51.68 -28.74 -23.39
C PRO A 320 50.48 -28.93 -22.45
N VAL A 321 49.25 -28.65 -22.91
CA VAL A 321 48.03 -28.74 -22.10
C VAL A 321 47.68 -30.18 -21.75
N GLU A 322 47.81 -31.12 -22.69
CA GLU A 322 47.68 -32.55 -22.38
C GLU A 322 48.77 -33.03 -21.40
N THR A 323 49.98 -32.47 -21.48
CA THR A 323 51.07 -32.82 -20.56
C THR A 323 50.79 -32.28 -19.15
N LEU A 324 50.25 -31.07 -19.00
CA LEU A 324 49.74 -30.56 -17.72
C LEU A 324 48.62 -31.44 -17.18
N ARG A 325 47.69 -31.87 -18.04
CA ARG A 325 46.62 -32.79 -17.65
C ARG A 325 47.15 -34.17 -17.23
N GLN A 326 48.20 -34.70 -17.89
CA GLN A 326 48.89 -35.92 -17.44
C GLN A 326 49.52 -35.71 -16.05
N VAL A 327 50.20 -34.58 -15.82
CA VAL A 327 50.77 -34.20 -14.52
C VAL A 327 49.69 -34.12 -13.43
N ILE A 328 48.48 -33.64 -13.74
CA ILE A 328 47.39 -33.50 -12.77
C ILE A 328 46.63 -34.83 -12.54
N ASP A 329 46.21 -35.52 -13.60
CA ASP A 329 45.24 -36.63 -13.55
C ASP A 329 45.87 -38.04 -13.51
N GLN A 330 47.13 -38.20 -13.96
CA GLN A 330 47.70 -39.52 -14.28
C GLN A 330 48.92 -39.85 -13.43
N GLU A 331 49.01 -41.09 -12.97
CA GLU A 331 50.18 -41.60 -12.24
C GLU A 331 51.37 -41.81 -13.19
N PRO A 332 52.61 -41.57 -12.74
CA PRO A 332 53.77 -41.80 -13.60
C PRO A 332 53.93 -43.31 -13.89
N PRO A 333 54.35 -43.71 -15.10
CA PRO A 333 54.72 -45.09 -15.36
C PRO A 333 55.88 -45.48 -14.42
N PRO A 334 55.85 -46.64 -13.72
CA PRO A 334 56.95 -47.05 -12.86
C PRO A 334 58.25 -47.11 -13.65
N ALA A 335 59.32 -46.46 -13.15
CA ALA A 335 60.55 -46.25 -13.91
C ALA A 335 61.18 -47.57 -14.40
N ARG A 336 61.08 -48.64 -13.60
CA ARG A 336 61.57 -49.98 -13.93
C ARG A 336 60.75 -50.73 -14.98
N GLN A 337 59.63 -50.17 -15.45
CA GLN A 337 58.93 -50.64 -16.66
C GLN A 337 59.53 -50.04 -17.94
N LEU A 338 60.11 -48.83 -17.87
CA LEU A 338 60.78 -48.20 -19.01
C LEU A 338 62.26 -48.60 -19.09
N ASN A 339 62.95 -48.64 -17.93
CA ASN A 339 64.31 -49.14 -17.83
C ASN A 339 64.45 -50.15 -16.67
N PRO A 340 64.39 -51.47 -16.93
CA PRO A 340 64.51 -52.50 -15.90
C PRO A 340 65.83 -52.51 -15.10
N SER A 341 66.88 -51.85 -15.59
CA SER A 341 68.18 -51.76 -14.91
C SER A 341 68.25 -50.70 -13.80
N ILE A 342 67.16 -49.96 -13.56
CA ILE A 342 67.09 -49.02 -12.43
C ILE A 342 67.03 -49.81 -11.12
N ASP A 343 67.79 -49.38 -10.12
CA ASP A 343 67.76 -50.00 -8.79
C ASP A 343 66.45 -49.71 -8.06
N ARG A 344 65.95 -50.70 -7.29
CA ARG A 344 64.65 -50.59 -6.59
C ARG A 344 64.60 -49.43 -5.60
N ASP A 345 65.71 -49.17 -4.92
CA ASP A 345 65.82 -48.09 -3.94
C ASP A 345 65.75 -46.74 -4.66
N LEU A 346 66.41 -46.60 -5.81
CA LEU A 346 66.38 -45.38 -6.61
C LEU A 346 65.02 -45.16 -7.31
N GLU A 347 64.34 -46.23 -7.75
CA GLU A 347 62.92 -46.16 -8.16
C GLU A 347 62.03 -45.73 -6.99
N THR A 348 62.29 -46.17 -5.76
CA THR A 348 61.50 -45.81 -4.57
C THR A 348 61.70 -44.34 -4.19
N ILE A 349 62.95 -43.83 -4.21
CA ILE A 349 63.26 -42.40 -4.05
C ILE A 349 62.51 -41.58 -5.11
N CYS A 350 62.67 -41.95 -6.38
CA CYS A 350 62.08 -41.25 -7.52
C CYS A 350 60.54 -41.23 -7.46
N SER A 351 59.91 -42.38 -7.15
CA SER A 351 58.46 -42.49 -7.00
C SER A 351 57.92 -41.62 -5.86
N LYS A 352 58.62 -41.59 -4.72
CA LYS A 352 58.24 -40.77 -3.56
C LYS A 352 58.32 -39.26 -3.86
N CYS A 353 59.27 -38.81 -4.68
CA CYS A 353 59.27 -37.43 -5.17
C CYS A 353 58.07 -37.11 -6.08
N LEU A 354 57.62 -38.09 -6.88
CA LEU A 354 56.55 -37.93 -7.87
C LEU A 354 55.12 -38.14 -7.33
N GLU A 355 54.96 -38.36 -6.03
CA GLU A 355 53.66 -38.41 -5.35
C GLU A 355 52.81 -37.16 -5.67
N LYS A 356 51.54 -37.37 -5.99
CA LYS A 356 50.65 -36.27 -6.43
C LYS A 356 50.36 -35.28 -5.30
N GLU A 357 50.15 -35.82 -4.11
CA GLU A 357 49.88 -35.08 -2.89
C GLU A 357 51.20 -34.57 -2.26
N PRO A 358 51.44 -33.23 -2.16
CA PRO A 358 52.70 -32.68 -1.68
C PRO A 358 53.12 -33.21 -0.30
N SER A 359 52.16 -33.45 0.60
CA SER A 359 52.42 -33.96 1.95
C SER A 359 52.95 -35.40 2.01
N ARG A 360 52.93 -36.15 0.89
CA ARG A 360 53.50 -37.51 0.77
C ARG A 360 54.96 -37.54 0.29
N ARG A 361 55.48 -36.43 -0.22
CA ARG A 361 56.84 -36.34 -0.79
C ARG A 361 57.91 -36.33 0.32
N TYR A 362 59.17 -36.07 -0.04
CA TYR A 362 60.15 -35.65 0.95
C TYR A 362 59.79 -34.25 1.48
N VAL A 363 59.80 -34.08 2.80
CA VAL A 363 59.45 -32.83 3.50
C VAL A 363 60.41 -31.67 3.18
N SER A 364 61.62 -31.98 2.73
CA SER A 364 62.65 -31.01 2.33
C SER A 364 63.58 -31.62 1.28
N ALA A 365 64.31 -30.77 0.55
CA ALA A 365 65.31 -31.24 -0.42
C ALA A 365 66.51 -31.93 0.29
N GLU A 366 66.81 -31.55 1.53
CA GLU A 366 67.77 -32.24 2.40
C GLU A 366 67.48 -33.74 2.54
N ARG A 367 66.21 -34.09 2.81
CA ARG A 367 65.82 -35.50 3.00
C ARG A 367 65.87 -36.33 1.73
N LEU A 368 65.77 -35.68 0.56
CA LEU A 368 66.06 -36.30 -0.73
C LEU A 368 67.57 -36.50 -0.91
N ALA A 369 68.39 -35.49 -0.60
CA ALA A 369 69.85 -35.61 -0.64
C ALA A 369 70.36 -36.72 0.29
N ASP A 370 69.82 -36.84 1.51
CA ASP A 370 70.21 -37.87 2.46
C ASP A 370 69.90 -39.30 1.96
N ASP A 371 68.75 -39.53 1.33
CA ASP A 371 68.41 -40.83 0.73
C ASP A 371 69.25 -41.13 -0.53
N LEU A 372 69.57 -40.12 -1.34
CA LEU A 372 70.50 -40.26 -2.47
C LEU A 372 71.94 -40.54 -2.00
N ALA A 373 72.39 -39.92 -0.90
CA ALA A 373 73.69 -40.17 -0.30
C ALA A 373 73.78 -41.57 0.33
N ARG A 374 72.72 -42.02 1.00
CA ARG A 374 72.57 -43.41 1.48
C ARG A 374 72.71 -44.39 0.33
N TYR A 375 71.92 -44.21 -0.73
CA TYR A 375 71.97 -45.04 -1.93
C TYR A 375 73.38 -45.07 -2.56
N GLN A 376 74.05 -43.91 -2.69
CA GLN A 376 75.44 -43.85 -3.17
C GLN A 376 76.41 -44.66 -2.28
N ARG A 377 76.28 -44.58 -0.96
CA ARG A 377 77.11 -45.36 -0.01
C ARG A 377 76.69 -46.84 0.11
N GLY A 378 75.57 -47.24 -0.48
CA GLY A 378 75.01 -48.59 -0.32
C GLY A 378 74.29 -48.82 1.01
N GLU A 379 73.91 -47.75 1.70
CA GLU A 379 73.13 -47.78 2.95
C GLU A 379 71.62 -47.85 2.66
N PRO A 380 70.82 -48.48 3.55
CA PRO A 380 69.36 -48.47 3.42
C PRO A 380 68.77 -47.06 3.40
N ILE A 381 67.90 -46.82 2.42
CA ILE A 381 67.09 -45.59 2.27
C ILE A 381 65.98 -45.52 3.34
N GLN A 382 65.46 -44.32 3.59
CA GLN A 382 64.37 -44.07 4.54
C GLN A 382 62.98 -44.11 3.90
N ALA A 383 62.87 -43.96 2.59
CA ALA A 383 61.60 -44.13 1.86
C ALA A 383 61.03 -45.55 1.98
N ARG A 384 59.69 -45.66 1.99
CA ARG A 384 58.94 -46.93 2.08
C ARG A 384 57.97 -47.06 0.90
N PRO A 385 57.76 -48.26 0.33
CA PRO A 385 56.85 -48.48 -0.79
C PRO A 385 55.36 -48.46 -0.37
N ILE A 386 54.49 -48.15 -1.34
CA ILE A 386 53.04 -47.93 -1.16
C ILE A 386 52.29 -49.22 -0.80
N GLY A 387 51.33 -49.10 0.13
CA GLY A 387 50.57 -50.20 0.74
C GLY A 387 49.42 -50.80 -0.10
N PRO A 388 48.68 -51.79 0.45
CA PRO A 388 47.72 -52.59 -0.31
C PRO A 388 46.37 -51.90 -0.58
N ILE A 389 45.90 -50.98 0.27
CA ILE A 389 44.55 -50.39 0.16
C ILE A 389 44.37 -49.59 -1.14
N GLU A 390 45.40 -48.84 -1.56
CA GLU A 390 45.38 -48.08 -2.82
C GLU A 390 45.47 -48.98 -4.07
N ARG A 391 45.83 -50.27 -3.91
CA ARG A 391 45.69 -51.27 -4.97
C ARG A 391 44.24 -51.70 -5.18
N SER A 392 43.37 -51.61 -4.17
CA SER A 392 41.95 -51.95 -4.28
C SER A 392 41.18 -50.95 -5.15
N VAL A 393 41.50 -49.65 -5.10
CA VAL A 393 40.96 -48.66 -6.04
C VAL A 393 41.34 -49.00 -7.49
N ARG A 394 42.57 -49.53 -7.69
CA ARG A 394 43.05 -50.01 -9.00
C ARG A 394 42.43 -51.36 -9.41
N TRP A 395 41.88 -52.15 -8.47
CA TRP A 395 41.13 -53.38 -8.74
C TRP A 395 39.72 -53.11 -9.31
N CYS A 396 39.05 -52.05 -8.87
CA CYS A 396 37.73 -51.67 -9.41
C CYS A 396 37.75 -51.37 -10.92
N ARG A 397 38.89 -50.91 -11.47
CA ARG A 397 39.11 -50.73 -12.91
C ARG A 397 39.27 -52.05 -13.69
N ARG A 398 39.25 -53.21 -13.03
CA ARG A 398 39.59 -54.52 -13.61
C ARG A 398 38.43 -55.52 -13.66
N ASN A 399 37.33 -55.27 -12.95
CA ASN A 399 36.11 -56.09 -12.94
C ASN A 399 34.86 -55.21 -13.21
N PRO A 400 34.57 -54.88 -14.48
CA PRO A 400 33.62 -53.82 -14.80
C PRO A 400 32.16 -54.18 -14.50
N VAL A 401 31.72 -55.44 -14.68
CA VAL A 401 30.29 -55.80 -14.60
C VAL A 401 29.71 -55.63 -13.19
N THR A 402 30.42 -56.09 -12.16
CA THR A 402 30.00 -55.91 -10.76
C THR A 402 30.13 -54.46 -10.29
N ALA A 403 31.14 -53.72 -10.76
CA ALA A 403 31.25 -52.29 -10.53
C ALA A 403 30.09 -51.50 -11.17
N VAL A 404 29.68 -51.88 -12.40
CA VAL A 404 28.53 -51.30 -13.10
C VAL A 404 27.23 -51.59 -12.36
N LEU A 405 26.97 -52.82 -11.89
CA LEU A 405 25.75 -53.13 -11.13
C LEU A 405 25.61 -52.28 -9.84
N ILE A 406 26.71 -52.11 -9.10
CA ILE A 406 26.75 -51.25 -7.90
C ILE A 406 26.52 -49.78 -8.30
N ALA A 407 27.18 -49.31 -9.37
CA ALA A 407 27.01 -47.95 -9.87
C ALA A 407 25.58 -47.67 -10.37
N SER A 408 24.95 -48.59 -11.13
CA SER A 408 23.58 -48.44 -11.62
C SER A 408 22.57 -48.33 -10.49
N THR A 409 22.73 -49.12 -9.43
CA THR A 409 21.88 -49.06 -8.23
C THR A 409 22.04 -47.71 -7.52
N PHE A 410 23.27 -47.21 -7.41
CA PHE A 410 23.56 -45.89 -6.85
C PHE A 410 23.01 -44.74 -7.72
N THR A 411 23.16 -44.80 -9.04
CA THR A 411 22.60 -43.82 -9.98
C THR A 411 21.07 -43.77 -9.91
N LEU A 412 20.39 -44.91 -9.80
CA LEU A 412 18.93 -44.95 -9.60
C LEU A 412 18.50 -44.23 -8.31
N LEU A 413 19.22 -44.45 -7.21
CA LEU A 413 18.95 -43.76 -5.94
C LEU A 413 19.20 -42.24 -6.03
N VAL A 414 20.26 -41.81 -6.74
CA VAL A 414 20.55 -40.39 -6.97
C VAL A 414 19.48 -39.73 -7.86
N VAL A 415 19.04 -40.40 -8.94
CA VAL A 415 17.97 -39.89 -9.82
C VAL A 415 16.64 -39.79 -9.05
N ALA A 416 16.30 -40.78 -8.23
CA ALA A 416 15.11 -40.73 -7.37
C ALA A 416 15.16 -39.58 -6.35
N LEU A 417 16.33 -39.35 -5.73
CA LEU A 417 16.54 -38.25 -4.80
C LEU A 417 16.41 -36.88 -5.50
N VAL A 418 17.04 -36.70 -6.66
CA VAL A 418 16.95 -35.46 -7.45
C VAL A 418 15.53 -35.21 -7.97
N GLY A 419 14.82 -36.24 -8.43
CA GLY A 419 13.41 -36.13 -8.81
C GLY A 419 12.52 -35.69 -7.63
N THR A 420 12.80 -36.22 -6.44
CA THR A 420 12.07 -35.88 -5.22
C THR A 420 12.38 -34.45 -4.75
N THR A 421 13.64 -34.00 -4.78
CA THR A 421 13.97 -32.62 -4.41
C THR A 421 13.43 -31.60 -5.41
N ILE A 422 13.48 -31.87 -6.72
CA ILE A 422 12.83 -31.01 -7.73
C ILE A 422 11.33 -30.94 -7.49
N GLY A 423 10.66 -32.07 -7.26
CA GLY A 423 9.23 -32.11 -6.98
C GLY A 423 8.84 -31.35 -5.69
N LEU A 424 9.64 -31.47 -4.64
CA LEU A 424 9.43 -30.71 -3.39
C LEU A 424 9.66 -29.21 -3.58
N VAL A 425 10.69 -28.80 -4.34
CA VAL A 425 10.95 -27.38 -4.63
C VAL A 425 9.84 -26.78 -5.48
N GLN A 426 9.39 -27.48 -6.53
CA GLN A 426 8.23 -27.06 -7.34
C GLN A 426 6.95 -26.97 -6.49
N ALA A 427 6.72 -27.93 -5.59
CA ALA A 427 5.58 -27.88 -4.68
C ALA A 427 5.68 -26.74 -3.66
N SER A 428 6.88 -26.33 -3.20
CA SER A 428 7.04 -25.14 -2.36
C SER A 428 6.86 -23.83 -3.13
N LEU A 429 7.35 -23.75 -4.38
CA LEU A 429 7.17 -22.56 -5.21
C LEU A 429 5.70 -22.36 -5.58
N ALA A 430 5.00 -23.42 -6.02
CA ALA A 430 3.57 -23.36 -6.32
C ALA A 430 2.71 -23.03 -5.08
N ARG A 431 3.16 -23.38 -3.86
CA ARG A 431 2.53 -22.93 -2.62
C ARG A 431 2.78 -21.46 -2.36
N GLN A 432 4.02 -20.98 -2.50
CA GLN A 432 4.36 -19.56 -2.36
C GLN A 432 3.63 -18.69 -3.38
N GLU A 433 3.49 -19.14 -4.63
CA GLU A 433 2.70 -18.48 -5.67
C GLU A 433 1.20 -18.46 -5.32
N ALA A 434 0.65 -19.56 -4.81
CA ALA A 434 -0.75 -19.63 -4.37
C ALA A 434 -1.03 -18.80 -3.10
N GLU A 435 -0.08 -18.76 -2.16
CA GLU A 435 -0.13 -17.93 -0.96
C GLU A 435 -0.01 -16.45 -1.32
N ALA A 436 0.95 -16.05 -2.16
CA ALA A 436 1.07 -14.67 -2.65
C ALA A 436 -0.14 -14.23 -3.49
N ALA A 437 -0.69 -15.09 -4.36
CA ALA A 437 -1.90 -14.79 -5.11
C ALA A 437 -3.13 -14.69 -4.20
N ARG A 438 -3.20 -15.47 -3.12
CA ARG A 438 -4.23 -15.35 -2.09
C ARG A 438 -4.08 -14.05 -1.30
N GLU A 439 -2.89 -13.71 -0.83
CA GLU A 439 -2.61 -12.45 -0.13
C GLU A 439 -2.94 -11.26 -1.01
N GLN A 440 -2.52 -11.26 -2.28
CA GLN A 440 -2.86 -10.23 -3.27
C GLN A 440 -4.37 -10.16 -3.53
N SER A 441 -5.09 -11.29 -3.56
CA SER A 441 -6.54 -11.32 -3.69
C SER A 441 -7.25 -10.75 -2.46
N GLU A 442 -6.79 -11.11 -1.26
CA GLU A 442 -7.32 -10.59 0.01
C GLU A 442 -6.97 -9.12 0.24
N GLU A 443 -5.83 -8.64 -0.24
CA GLU A 443 -5.47 -7.22 -0.23
C GLU A 443 -6.31 -6.46 -1.25
N SER A 444 -6.41 -6.93 -2.50
CA SER A 444 -7.26 -6.33 -3.54
C SER A 444 -8.71 -6.24 -3.09
N PHE A 445 -9.21 -7.28 -2.40
CA PHE A 445 -10.55 -7.27 -1.81
C PHE A 445 -10.67 -6.27 -0.65
N ARG A 446 -9.67 -6.21 0.26
CA ARG A 446 -9.63 -5.20 1.33
C ARG A 446 -9.57 -3.77 0.79
N GLN A 447 -8.80 -3.51 -0.27
CA GLN A 447 -8.73 -2.23 -0.96
C GLN A 447 -10.07 -1.88 -1.63
N ALA A 448 -10.71 -2.84 -2.31
CA ALA A 448 -12.04 -2.65 -2.91
C ALA A 448 -13.12 -2.35 -1.85
N ARG A 449 -13.15 -3.12 -0.75
CA ARG A 449 -14.06 -2.83 0.37
C ARG A 449 -13.77 -1.46 0.99
N ALA A 450 -12.50 -1.12 1.22
CA ALA A 450 -12.12 0.20 1.75
C ALA A 450 -12.52 1.35 0.81
N ALA A 451 -12.48 1.16 -0.51
CA ALA A 451 -12.97 2.13 -1.47
C ALA A 451 -14.51 2.31 -1.36
N VAL A 452 -15.26 1.23 -1.19
CA VAL A 452 -16.73 1.27 -0.97
C VAL A 452 -17.10 1.84 0.41
N ASP A 453 -16.35 1.51 1.47
CA ASP A 453 -16.51 2.10 2.80
C ASP A 453 -16.28 3.62 2.77
N ASN A 454 -15.24 4.08 2.09
CA ASN A 454 -14.96 5.52 1.91
C ASN A 454 -16.00 6.20 1.02
N PHE A 455 -16.52 5.52 -0.01
CA PHE A 455 -17.59 6.02 -0.86
C PHE A 455 -18.91 6.15 -0.08
N PHE A 456 -19.32 5.11 0.65
CA PHE A 456 -20.49 5.15 1.54
C PHE A 456 -20.37 6.29 2.55
N THR A 457 -19.23 6.37 3.25
CA THR A 457 -18.99 7.39 4.28
C THR A 457 -19.16 8.78 3.68
N ARG A 458 -18.57 9.05 2.50
CA ARG A 458 -18.79 10.32 1.78
C ARG A 458 -20.24 10.52 1.34
N VAL A 459 -20.93 9.52 0.79
CA VAL A 459 -22.32 9.66 0.30
C VAL A 459 -23.31 9.93 1.45
N SER A 460 -23.05 9.41 2.65
CA SER A 460 -23.87 9.67 3.85
C SER A 460 -23.43 10.90 4.66
N GLU A 461 -22.18 11.37 4.57
CA GLU A 461 -21.69 12.56 5.30
C GLU A 461 -21.67 13.85 4.46
N ASP A 462 -21.62 13.77 3.13
CA ASP A 462 -21.61 14.95 2.25
C ASP A 462 -22.91 15.76 2.42
N THR A 463 -22.77 17.01 2.87
CA THR A 463 -23.89 17.90 3.16
C THR A 463 -24.74 18.20 1.93
N LEU A 464 -24.20 18.09 0.71
CA LEU A 464 -24.92 18.27 -0.56
C LEU A 464 -25.81 17.07 -0.87
N LEU A 465 -25.34 15.84 -0.63
CA LEU A 465 -26.14 14.62 -0.83
C LEU A 465 -27.17 14.40 0.30
N ASN A 466 -26.96 15.07 1.43
CA ASN A 466 -27.95 15.19 2.51
C ASN A 466 -28.98 16.31 2.27
N GLN A 467 -28.81 17.20 1.27
CA GLN A 467 -29.79 18.25 0.98
C GLN A 467 -31.07 17.69 0.31
N PRO A 468 -32.21 18.37 0.50
CA PRO A 468 -33.41 18.13 -0.28
C PRO A 468 -33.17 18.29 -1.79
N GLY A 469 -33.98 17.59 -2.60
CA GLY A 469 -33.77 17.45 -4.05
C GLY A 469 -32.75 16.35 -4.39
N MET A 470 -31.68 16.19 -3.61
CA MET A 470 -30.63 15.19 -3.85
C MET A 470 -30.96 13.78 -3.34
N GLN A 471 -32.05 13.58 -2.59
CA GLN A 471 -32.33 12.29 -1.95
C GLN A 471 -32.36 11.12 -2.95
N ARG A 472 -32.89 11.33 -4.16
CA ARG A 472 -32.93 10.29 -5.20
C ARG A 472 -31.53 9.87 -5.66
N LEU A 473 -30.62 10.82 -5.87
CA LEU A 473 -29.25 10.50 -6.27
C LEU A 473 -28.51 9.81 -5.12
N ARG A 474 -28.69 10.28 -3.88
CA ARG A 474 -28.16 9.58 -2.70
C ARG A 474 -28.71 8.16 -2.61
N GLN A 475 -30.00 7.94 -2.83
CA GLN A 475 -30.63 6.61 -2.81
C GLN A 475 -30.09 5.69 -3.92
N GLU A 476 -29.89 6.21 -5.14
CA GLU A 476 -29.28 5.49 -6.26
C GLU A 476 -27.82 5.10 -5.94
N LEU A 477 -27.00 6.03 -5.43
CA LEU A 477 -25.60 5.78 -5.04
C LEU A 477 -25.47 4.82 -3.84
N LEU A 478 -26.33 4.96 -2.83
CA LEU A 478 -26.36 4.05 -1.67
C LEU A 478 -26.84 2.64 -2.08
N SER A 479 -27.71 2.52 -3.08
CA SER A 479 -28.16 1.22 -3.60
C SER A 479 -27.02 0.47 -4.31
N GLU A 480 -26.20 1.16 -5.11
CA GLU A 480 -24.97 0.56 -5.69
C GLU A 480 -24.02 0.05 -4.58
N ALA A 481 -23.88 0.78 -3.46
CA ALA A 481 -23.09 0.35 -2.31
C ALA A 481 -23.72 -0.85 -1.56
N LEU A 482 -25.05 -0.89 -1.39
CA LEU A 482 -25.75 -2.00 -0.74
C LEU A 482 -25.54 -3.31 -1.51
N GLU A 483 -25.64 -3.26 -2.84
CA GLU A 483 -25.46 -4.43 -3.70
C GLU A 483 -24.04 -5.03 -3.54
N TYR A 484 -23.01 -4.17 -3.41
CA TYR A 484 -21.64 -4.62 -3.12
C TYR A 484 -21.54 -5.36 -1.77
N TYR A 485 -22.11 -4.78 -0.70
CA TYR A 485 -22.09 -5.43 0.61
C TYR A 485 -22.88 -6.75 0.62
N GLN A 486 -24.06 -6.81 -0.02
CA GLN A 486 -24.84 -8.03 -0.16
C GLN A 486 -24.10 -9.11 -0.96
N LYS A 487 -23.37 -8.74 -2.02
CA LYS A 487 -22.48 -9.66 -2.76
C LYS A 487 -21.37 -10.22 -1.87
N PHE A 488 -20.71 -9.39 -1.05
CA PHE A 488 -19.69 -9.87 -0.10
C PHE A 488 -20.27 -10.85 0.92
N LEU A 489 -21.40 -10.50 1.56
CA LEU A 489 -22.10 -11.37 2.51
C LEU A 489 -22.51 -12.71 1.87
N THR A 490 -22.87 -12.72 0.59
CA THR A 490 -23.19 -13.95 -0.15
C THR A 490 -21.95 -14.79 -0.50
N GLN A 491 -20.78 -14.16 -0.69
CA GLN A 491 -19.54 -14.85 -1.09
C GLN A 491 -18.70 -15.34 0.09
N ARG A 492 -18.75 -14.69 1.26
CA ARG A 492 -17.95 -15.04 2.44
C ARG A 492 -18.72 -15.02 3.77
N GLY A 493 -20.05 -15.12 3.75
CA GLY A 493 -20.90 -15.03 4.95
C GLY A 493 -20.55 -16.02 6.07
N ASP A 494 -20.04 -17.21 5.70
CA ASP A 494 -19.68 -18.28 6.63
C ASP A 494 -18.16 -18.40 6.91
N ASP A 495 -17.33 -17.44 6.46
CA ASP A 495 -15.87 -17.47 6.68
C ASP A 495 -15.52 -17.06 8.12
N PRO A 496 -15.03 -17.99 8.98
CA PRO A 496 -14.77 -17.69 10.39
C PRO A 496 -13.54 -16.80 10.61
N THR A 497 -12.72 -16.58 9.58
CA THR A 497 -11.48 -15.79 9.69
C THR A 497 -11.70 -14.28 9.65
N ILE A 498 -12.88 -13.82 9.23
CA ILE A 498 -13.23 -12.42 8.96
C ILE A 498 -14.46 -11.92 9.75
N ARG A 499 -14.66 -12.44 10.97
CA ARG A 499 -15.87 -12.18 11.77
C ARG A 499 -16.05 -10.70 12.14
N ASP A 500 -14.98 -9.94 12.36
CA ASP A 500 -15.05 -8.48 12.58
C ASP A 500 -15.55 -7.75 11.31
N GLU A 501 -15.03 -8.10 10.12
CA GLU A 501 -15.46 -7.53 8.84
C GLU A 501 -16.89 -7.93 8.46
N LEU A 502 -17.29 -9.16 8.76
CA LEU A 502 -18.65 -9.67 8.54
C LEU A 502 -19.66 -8.86 9.37
N ALA A 503 -19.36 -8.64 10.66
CA ALA A 503 -20.20 -7.85 11.54
C ALA A 503 -20.25 -6.37 11.15
N ALA A 504 -19.10 -5.79 10.76
CA ALA A 504 -19.03 -4.44 10.24
C ALA A 504 -19.86 -4.29 8.95
N THR A 505 -19.84 -5.30 8.07
CA THR A 505 -20.62 -5.27 6.82
C THR A 505 -22.11 -5.38 7.08
N HIS A 506 -22.57 -6.26 7.97
CA HIS A 506 -23.99 -6.29 8.38
C HIS A 506 -24.45 -4.99 9.05
N PHE A 507 -23.55 -4.26 9.72
CA PHE A 507 -23.85 -2.93 10.25
C PHE A 507 -23.98 -1.89 9.13
N ARG A 508 -23.07 -1.87 8.14
CA ARG A 508 -23.17 -1.01 6.94
C ARG A 508 -24.42 -1.30 6.11
N GLU A 509 -24.72 -2.58 5.89
CA GLU A 509 -25.96 -3.06 5.26
C GLU A 509 -27.19 -2.49 5.99
N GLY A 510 -27.21 -2.54 7.32
CA GLY A 510 -28.27 -1.94 8.14
C GLY A 510 -28.36 -0.42 7.99
N CYS A 511 -27.24 0.30 8.07
CA CYS A 511 -27.23 1.76 7.89
C CYS A 511 -27.74 2.19 6.52
N ILE A 512 -27.32 1.54 5.44
CA ILE A 512 -27.83 1.84 4.10
C ILE A 512 -29.32 1.53 4.01
N THR A 513 -29.77 0.40 4.57
CA THR A 513 -31.19 0.03 4.59
C THR A 513 -32.05 1.01 5.41
N GLU A 514 -31.50 1.61 6.48
CA GLU A 514 -32.17 2.68 7.25
C GLU A 514 -32.29 3.99 6.45
N ASP A 515 -31.32 4.26 5.57
CA ASP A 515 -31.28 5.45 4.69
C ASP A 515 -32.16 5.32 3.42
N ILE A 516 -32.22 4.13 2.77
CA ILE A 516 -32.86 3.97 1.45
C ILE A 516 -34.28 3.40 1.44
N ASP A 517 -34.68 2.73 2.52
CA ASP A 517 -35.98 2.06 2.65
C ASP A 517 -36.61 2.36 4.02
N SER A 518 -36.20 1.63 5.07
CA SER A 518 -36.73 1.88 6.40
C SER A 518 -35.87 1.34 7.55
N PRO A 519 -35.96 1.96 8.74
CA PRO A 519 -35.42 1.38 9.98
C PRO A 519 -36.03 0.03 10.35
N ARG A 520 -37.22 -0.30 9.81
CA ARG A 520 -37.89 -1.58 10.07
C ARG A 520 -37.16 -2.72 9.35
N SER A 521 -36.82 -2.49 8.09
CA SER A 521 -36.04 -3.40 7.25
C SER A 521 -34.60 -3.54 7.76
N ALA A 522 -33.97 -2.43 8.15
CA ALA A 522 -32.60 -2.39 8.68
C ALA A 522 -32.36 -3.24 9.93
N LEU A 523 -33.41 -3.46 10.75
CA LEU A 523 -33.32 -4.17 12.03
C LEU A 523 -32.79 -5.60 11.88
N ALA A 524 -33.04 -6.29 10.76
CA ALA A 524 -32.54 -7.64 10.52
C ALA A 524 -31.00 -7.65 10.41
N SER A 525 -30.45 -6.76 9.59
CA SER A 525 -29.01 -6.60 9.36
C SER A 525 -28.28 -6.16 10.64
N TYR A 526 -28.84 -5.19 11.37
CA TYR A 526 -28.32 -4.79 12.68
C TYR A 526 -28.33 -5.94 13.71
N ARG A 527 -29.39 -6.78 13.74
CA ARG A 527 -29.43 -7.96 14.62
C ARG A 527 -28.40 -9.02 14.25
N ARG A 528 -28.04 -9.19 12.97
CA ARG A 528 -26.92 -10.05 12.54
C ARG A 528 -25.57 -9.51 13.02
N ALA A 529 -25.30 -8.22 12.78
CA ALA A 529 -24.07 -7.56 13.25
C ALA A 529 -23.90 -7.65 14.78
N CYS A 530 -24.98 -7.40 15.52
CA CYS A 530 -24.98 -7.41 16.99
C CYS A 530 -24.62 -8.78 17.57
N ARG A 531 -25.13 -9.88 17.00
CA ARG A 531 -24.81 -11.24 17.46
C ARG A 531 -23.31 -11.53 17.36
N VAL A 532 -22.73 -11.31 16.18
CA VAL A 532 -21.31 -11.56 15.94
C VAL A 532 -20.44 -10.63 16.81
N GLN A 533 -20.83 -9.36 16.97
CA GLN A 533 -20.15 -8.43 17.89
C GLN A 533 -20.22 -8.85 19.36
N GLN A 534 -21.35 -9.40 19.83
CA GLN A 534 -21.48 -9.92 21.21
C GLN A 534 -20.52 -11.10 21.45
N GLU A 535 -20.40 -12.02 20.50
CA GLU A 535 -19.44 -13.13 20.56
C GLU A 535 -17.98 -12.61 20.58
N LEU A 536 -17.64 -11.70 19.66
CA LEU A 536 -16.29 -11.12 19.54
C LEU A 536 -15.88 -10.28 20.76
N VAL A 537 -16.83 -9.62 21.43
CA VAL A 537 -16.59 -8.93 22.72
C VAL A 537 -16.47 -9.93 23.87
N ALA A 538 -17.21 -11.04 23.86
CA ALA A 538 -17.04 -12.09 24.87
C ALA A 538 -15.65 -12.78 24.80
N GLU A 539 -15.09 -12.91 23.60
CA GLU A 539 -13.72 -13.40 23.39
C GLU A 539 -12.64 -12.41 23.87
N ARG A 540 -12.89 -11.10 23.78
CA ARG A 540 -11.96 -10.04 24.21
C ARG A 540 -12.72 -8.88 24.86
N PRO A 541 -13.05 -8.98 26.17
CA PRO A 541 -13.91 -8.00 26.85
C PRO A 541 -13.33 -6.58 26.95
N ASP A 542 -12.02 -6.41 26.72
CA ASP A 542 -11.30 -5.12 26.83
C ASP A 542 -10.94 -4.52 25.45
N ASP A 543 -11.40 -5.12 24.36
CA ASP A 543 -11.21 -4.60 23.00
C ASP A 543 -12.11 -3.38 22.76
N ARG A 544 -11.53 -2.19 22.91
CA ARG A 544 -12.24 -0.90 22.78
C ARG A 544 -12.88 -0.71 21.39
N GLN A 545 -12.30 -1.28 20.32
CA GLN A 545 -12.86 -1.18 18.97
C GLN A 545 -14.10 -2.08 18.80
N ARG A 546 -14.03 -3.32 19.29
CA ARG A 546 -15.19 -4.24 19.32
C ARG A 546 -16.32 -3.71 20.22
N LEU A 547 -15.98 -3.15 21.39
CA LEU A 547 -16.93 -2.46 22.27
C LEU A 547 -17.61 -1.27 21.57
N GLN A 548 -16.83 -0.40 20.90
CA GLN A 548 -17.38 0.74 20.16
C GLN A 548 -18.33 0.29 19.04
N ALA A 549 -17.96 -0.75 18.29
CA ALA A 549 -18.80 -1.34 17.24
C ALA A 549 -20.12 -1.89 17.81
N LEU A 550 -20.07 -2.67 18.90
CA LEU A 550 -21.26 -3.20 19.55
C LEU A 550 -22.18 -2.09 20.10
N GLY A 551 -21.61 -1.07 20.75
CA GLY A 551 -22.37 0.09 21.25
C GLY A 551 -23.01 0.93 20.14
N ASN A 552 -22.38 0.99 18.96
CA ASN A 552 -22.96 1.63 17.77
C ASN A 552 -24.15 0.82 17.22
N THR A 553 -24.01 -0.49 17.08
CA THR A 553 -25.08 -1.38 16.60
C THR A 553 -26.28 -1.41 17.55
N LEU A 554 -26.06 -1.53 18.87
CA LEU A 554 -27.13 -1.51 19.87
C LEU A 554 -27.91 -0.20 19.85
N ASN A 555 -27.22 0.94 19.72
CA ASN A 555 -27.87 2.24 19.57
C ASN A 555 -28.64 2.39 18.24
N ALA A 556 -28.26 1.67 17.18
CA ALA A 556 -29.03 1.63 15.93
C ALA A 556 -30.27 0.73 16.03
N ILE A 557 -30.13 -0.45 16.67
CA ILE A 557 -31.23 -1.34 17.04
C ILE A 557 -32.28 -0.59 17.86
N GLY A 558 -31.86 0.20 18.85
CA GLY A 558 -32.76 1.02 19.66
C GLY A 558 -33.61 2.00 18.82
N ARG A 559 -32.99 2.79 17.93
CA ARG A 559 -33.73 3.70 17.01
C ARG A 559 -34.70 2.93 16.11
N ALA A 560 -34.25 1.79 15.56
CA ALA A 560 -35.04 0.96 14.65
C ALA A 560 -36.29 0.37 15.33
N LEU A 561 -36.19 0.03 16.61
CA LEU A 561 -37.30 -0.45 17.45
C LEU A 561 -38.22 0.70 17.91
N HIS A 562 -37.64 1.87 18.23
CA HIS A 562 -38.41 3.07 18.57
C HIS A 562 -39.33 3.49 17.40
N ARG A 563 -38.82 3.51 16.16
CA ARG A 563 -39.62 3.74 14.93
C ARG A 563 -40.58 2.57 14.56
N GLN A 564 -40.62 1.52 15.37
CA GLN A 564 -41.65 0.46 15.32
C GLN A 564 -42.68 0.55 16.46
N GLY A 565 -42.57 1.52 17.38
CA GLY A 565 -43.40 1.58 18.60
C GLY A 565 -43.02 0.51 19.64
N LYS A 566 -41.91 -0.21 19.46
CA LYS A 566 -41.43 -1.26 20.37
C LYS A 566 -40.61 -0.64 21.50
N LEU A 567 -41.26 0.22 22.28
CA LEU A 567 -40.60 1.14 23.22
C LEU A 567 -39.76 0.40 24.28
N ASP A 568 -40.22 -0.73 24.81
CA ASP A 568 -39.42 -1.51 25.78
C ASP A 568 -38.20 -2.20 25.17
N GLU A 569 -38.32 -2.84 23.98
CA GLU A 569 -37.17 -3.40 23.27
C GLU A 569 -36.15 -2.28 22.93
N ALA A 570 -36.64 -1.09 22.55
CA ALA A 570 -35.81 0.07 22.23
C ALA A 570 -35.09 0.63 23.46
N ARG A 571 -35.79 0.79 24.59
CA ARG A 571 -35.26 1.27 25.86
C ARG A 571 -34.14 0.37 26.37
N GLU A 572 -34.32 -0.95 26.30
CA GLU A 572 -33.29 -1.91 26.69
C GLU A 572 -32.07 -1.88 25.76
N ALA A 573 -32.27 -1.85 24.44
CA ALA A 573 -31.15 -1.73 23.49
C ALA A 573 -30.33 -0.44 23.70
N HIS A 574 -30.98 0.69 23.99
CA HIS A 574 -30.28 1.92 24.34
C HIS A 574 -29.57 1.84 25.70
N ARG A 575 -30.14 1.21 26.72
CA ARG A 575 -29.47 1.01 28.03
C ARG A 575 -28.23 0.14 27.92
N GLN A 576 -28.25 -0.91 27.10
CA GLN A 576 -27.06 -1.71 26.79
C GLN A 576 -25.99 -0.89 26.05
N ALA A 577 -26.39 -0.03 25.10
CA ALA A 577 -25.48 0.89 24.42
C ALA A 577 -24.89 1.97 25.34
N ILE A 578 -25.67 2.48 26.32
CA ILE A 578 -25.20 3.41 27.36
C ILE A 578 -24.11 2.74 28.18
N LYS A 579 -24.36 1.56 28.78
CA LYS A 579 -23.39 0.85 29.63
C LYS A 579 -22.03 0.64 28.97
N ILE A 580 -22.01 0.36 27.66
CA ILE A 580 -20.77 0.21 26.89
C ILE A 580 -20.08 1.57 26.65
N ARG A 581 -20.85 2.61 26.28
CA ARG A 581 -20.31 3.95 26.00
C ARG A 581 -19.87 4.70 27.26
N GLU A 582 -20.50 4.44 28.42
CA GLU A 582 -20.05 4.90 29.74
C GLU A 582 -18.65 4.35 30.04
N ARG A 583 -18.46 3.03 29.89
CA ARG A 583 -17.15 2.39 30.08
C ARG A 583 -16.09 3.03 29.19
N LEU A 584 -16.36 3.17 27.89
CA LEU A 584 -15.41 3.78 26.94
C LEU A 584 -15.07 5.23 27.32
N ALA A 585 -16.07 6.05 27.68
CA ALA A 585 -15.87 7.44 28.09
C ALA A 585 -15.14 7.60 29.43
N GLN A 586 -15.22 6.61 30.32
CA GLN A 586 -14.47 6.54 31.59
C GLN A 586 -13.02 6.06 31.36
N GLU A 587 -12.80 5.09 30.48
CA GLU A 587 -11.46 4.60 30.12
C GLU A 587 -10.67 5.62 29.27
N THR A 588 -11.35 6.54 28.58
CA THR A 588 -10.72 7.57 27.73
C THR A 588 -11.24 8.99 27.99
N PRO A 589 -11.03 9.58 29.19
CA PRO A 589 -11.64 10.87 29.59
C PRO A 589 -11.25 12.09 28.75
N HIS A 590 -10.25 11.95 27.87
CA HIS A 590 -9.76 12.98 26.94
C HIS A 590 -10.41 12.89 25.55
N GLU A 591 -11.04 11.76 25.20
CA GLU A 591 -11.60 11.53 23.86
C GLU A 591 -13.07 11.96 23.76
N SER A 592 -13.29 13.19 23.27
CA SER A 592 -14.64 13.78 23.09
C SER A 592 -15.60 12.90 22.28
N GLN A 593 -15.10 12.06 21.36
CA GLN A 593 -15.93 11.14 20.56
C GLN A 593 -16.77 10.17 21.41
N PHE A 594 -16.21 9.63 22.50
CA PHE A 594 -16.94 8.69 23.36
C PHE A 594 -17.96 9.42 24.24
N LYS A 595 -17.64 10.63 24.72
CA LYS A 595 -18.58 11.49 25.43
C LYS A 595 -19.76 11.93 24.54
N ARG A 596 -19.49 12.31 23.28
CA ARG A 596 -20.52 12.69 22.30
C ARG A 596 -21.43 11.51 21.96
N THR A 597 -20.87 10.33 21.69
CA THR A 597 -21.69 9.14 21.39
C THR A 597 -22.47 8.64 22.61
N LEU A 598 -21.94 8.77 23.83
CA LEU A 598 -22.68 8.53 25.08
C LEU A 598 -23.86 9.50 25.24
N ALA A 599 -23.63 10.82 25.08
CA ALA A 599 -24.68 11.83 25.11
C ALA A 599 -25.78 11.55 24.07
N ASN A 600 -25.40 11.08 22.88
CA ASN A 600 -26.36 10.72 21.83
C ASN A 600 -27.12 9.42 22.15
N SER A 601 -26.56 8.47 22.94
CA SER A 601 -27.35 7.37 23.50
C SER A 601 -28.37 7.84 24.55
N TYR A 602 -27.96 8.72 25.47
CA TYR A 602 -28.87 9.29 26.48
C TYR A 602 -30.01 10.10 25.85
N MET A 603 -29.72 10.85 24.79
CA MET A 603 -30.75 11.53 24.01
C MET A 603 -31.77 10.55 23.40
N ASN A 604 -31.31 9.41 22.87
CA ASN A 604 -32.22 8.41 22.29
C ASN A 604 -33.07 7.71 23.36
N VAL A 605 -32.50 7.30 24.51
CA VAL A 605 -33.30 6.68 25.58
C VAL A 605 -34.31 7.66 26.19
N GLY A 606 -33.94 8.93 26.34
CA GLY A 606 -34.85 9.97 26.83
C GLY A 606 -36.02 10.24 25.88
N LEU A 607 -35.84 10.08 24.56
CA LEU A 607 -36.94 10.15 23.58
C LEU A 607 -37.89 8.95 23.71
N VAL A 608 -37.35 7.74 23.89
CA VAL A 608 -38.16 6.54 24.14
C VAL A 608 -38.93 6.63 25.47
N GLU A 609 -38.31 7.17 26.52
CA GLU A 609 -38.93 7.33 27.84
C GLU A 609 -39.99 8.46 27.84
N ARG A 610 -39.80 9.54 27.07
CA ARG A 610 -40.87 10.54 26.80
C ARG A 610 -42.10 9.86 26.21
N ASP A 611 -41.91 9.01 25.20
CA ASP A 611 -42.99 8.35 24.47
C ASP A 611 -43.65 7.22 25.30
N LEU A 612 -42.96 6.70 26.32
CA LEU A 612 -43.50 5.85 27.40
C LEU A 612 -44.22 6.64 28.51
N GLY A 613 -44.26 7.99 28.44
CA GLY A 613 -44.80 8.85 29.50
C GLY A 613 -43.90 9.00 30.74
N GLN A 614 -42.69 8.45 30.73
CA GLN A 614 -41.68 8.51 31.80
C GLN A 614 -40.93 9.84 31.75
N ARG A 615 -41.66 10.92 32.10
CA ARG A 615 -41.23 12.32 31.93
C ARG A 615 -40.00 12.68 32.76
N ASP A 616 -39.87 12.16 33.98
CA ASP A 616 -38.76 12.48 34.87
C ASP A 616 -37.47 11.75 34.50
N GLU A 617 -37.57 10.49 34.06
CA GLU A 617 -36.46 9.72 33.48
C GLU A 617 -35.99 10.36 32.16
N SER A 618 -36.93 10.70 31.27
CA SER A 618 -36.68 11.41 30.02
C SER A 618 -35.91 12.72 30.24
N ARG A 619 -36.39 13.55 31.18
CA ARG A 619 -35.73 14.79 31.60
C ARG A 619 -34.29 14.54 32.06
N ARG A 620 -34.08 13.62 33.01
CA ARG A 620 -32.75 13.31 33.55
C ARG A 620 -31.78 12.90 32.44
N HIS A 621 -32.19 12.03 31.52
CA HIS A 621 -31.34 11.61 30.41
C HIS A 621 -31.07 12.73 29.40
N PHE A 622 -32.04 13.60 29.09
CA PHE A 622 -31.80 14.79 28.27
C PHE A 622 -30.84 15.79 28.95
N GLU A 623 -30.97 16.01 30.25
CA GLU A 623 -30.09 16.88 31.04
C GLU A 623 -28.66 16.30 31.12
N THR A 624 -28.51 14.99 31.36
CA THR A 624 -27.22 14.28 31.31
C THR A 624 -26.56 14.40 29.93
N ALA A 625 -27.31 14.23 28.84
CA ALA A 625 -26.79 14.42 27.49
C ALA A 625 -26.29 15.86 27.24
N GLN A 626 -26.98 16.88 27.77
CA GLN A 626 -26.58 18.28 27.63
C GLN A 626 -25.38 18.62 28.50
N ALA A 627 -25.26 18.05 29.70
CA ALA A 627 -24.09 18.20 30.55
C ALA A 627 -22.82 17.67 29.88
N LEU A 628 -22.89 16.46 29.30
CA LEU A 628 -21.78 15.86 28.54
C LEU A 628 -21.36 16.73 27.33
N ARG A 629 -22.32 17.26 26.57
CA ARG A 629 -22.05 18.14 25.42
C ARG A 629 -21.44 19.47 25.83
N LYS A 630 -21.89 20.07 26.93
CA LYS A 630 -21.28 21.29 27.50
C LYS A 630 -19.87 21.03 28.03
N GLU A 631 -19.59 19.86 28.60
CA GLU A 631 -18.23 19.48 29.02
C GLU A 631 -17.26 19.30 27.84
N ILE A 632 -17.75 18.90 26.66
CA ILE A 632 -16.96 18.88 25.42
C ILE A 632 -16.70 20.31 24.93
N LEU A 633 -17.75 21.13 24.80
CA LEU A 633 -17.62 22.51 24.31
C LEU A 633 -16.74 23.39 25.21
N HIS A 634 -16.67 23.13 26.52
CA HIS A 634 -15.71 23.79 27.43
C HIS A 634 -14.24 23.41 27.19
N ARG A 635 -13.94 22.44 26.33
CA ARG A 635 -12.58 22.05 25.90
C ARG A 635 -12.30 22.45 24.46
N ASP A 636 -13.34 22.47 23.62
CA ASP A 636 -13.30 22.83 22.21
C ASP A 636 -14.56 23.62 21.87
N GLU A 637 -14.47 24.96 21.94
CA GLU A 637 -15.60 25.85 21.65
C GLU A 637 -15.94 25.92 20.15
N GLU A 638 -15.09 25.37 19.27
CA GLU A 638 -15.24 25.37 17.81
C GLU A 638 -15.88 24.07 17.27
N ASP A 639 -16.18 23.07 18.11
CA ASP A 639 -16.93 21.87 17.71
C ASP A 639 -18.39 22.22 17.33
N LEU A 640 -18.58 22.53 16.05
CA LEU A 640 -19.87 22.89 15.44
C LEU A 640 -20.88 21.75 15.50
N ASP A 641 -20.39 20.52 15.57
CA ASP A 641 -21.22 19.33 15.46
C ASP A 641 -21.78 18.92 16.83
N VAL A 642 -21.00 19.14 17.90
CA VAL A 642 -21.49 19.14 19.28
C VAL A 642 -22.35 20.37 19.58
N ARG A 643 -22.06 21.56 19.03
CA ARG A 643 -22.94 22.74 19.12
C ARG A 643 -24.31 22.46 18.47
N ARG A 644 -24.34 21.84 17.28
CA ARG A 644 -25.56 21.41 16.59
C ARG A 644 -26.31 20.32 17.36
N ASP A 645 -25.60 19.33 17.91
CA ASP A 645 -26.20 18.30 18.77
C ASP A 645 -26.80 18.91 20.05
N LEU A 646 -26.13 19.88 20.69
CA LEU A 646 -26.61 20.62 21.86
C LEU A 646 -27.92 21.37 21.57
N GLY A 647 -27.98 22.12 20.46
CA GLY A 647 -29.20 22.83 20.04
C GLY A 647 -30.39 21.88 19.86
N LYS A 648 -30.18 20.72 19.21
CA LYS A 648 -31.20 19.65 19.09
C LYS A 648 -31.62 19.05 20.44
N GLY A 649 -30.71 19.00 21.41
CA GLY A 649 -31.01 18.57 22.78
C GLY A 649 -31.86 19.59 23.55
N CYS A 650 -31.57 20.88 23.40
CA CYS A 650 -32.39 21.97 23.94
C CYS A 650 -33.79 21.98 23.32
N TYR A 651 -33.93 21.77 22.01
CA TYR A 651 -35.24 21.59 21.36
C TYR A 651 -36.04 20.42 21.97
N ASN A 652 -35.40 19.25 22.19
CA ASN A 652 -36.09 18.10 22.80
C ASN A 652 -36.50 18.33 24.26
N LEU A 653 -35.69 19.08 25.04
CA LEU A 653 -36.08 19.57 26.37
C LEU A 653 -37.26 20.53 26.29
N ALA A 654 -37.26 21.48 25.35
CA ALA A 654 -38.33 22.46 25.19
C ALA A 654 -39.67 21.80 24.86
N VAL A 655 -39.67 20.79 23.99
CA VAL A 655 -40.85 19.97 23.68
C VAL A 655 -41.33 19.17 24.90
N LEU A 656 -40.42 18.59 25.69
CA LEU A 656 -40.78 17.88 26.93
C LEU A 656 -41.42 18.82 27.97
N GLU A 657 -40.89 20.04 28.13
CA GLU A 657 -41.45 21.07 29.01
C GLU A 657 -42.83 21.54 28.53
N MET A 658 -43.01 21.72 27.22
CA MET A 658 -44.29 22.06 26.60
C MET A 658 -45.34 20.96 26.86
N MET A 659 -44.98 19.69 26.69
CA MET A 659 -45.85 18.53 27.00
C MET A 659 -46.16 18.39 28.51
N ALA A 660 -45.38 19.05 29.37
CA ALA A 660 -45.60 19.15 30.81
C ALA A 660 -46.38 20.42 31.23
N GLY A 661 -46.72 21.32 30.30
CA GLY A 661 -47.37 22.61 30.59
C GLY A 661 -46.44 23.67 31.16
N ASN A 662 -45.13 23.43 31.20
CA ASN A 662 -44.13 24.35 31.73
C ASN A 662 -43.67 25.35 30.64
N SER A 663 -44.55 26.27 30.24
CA SER A 663 -44.22 27.29 29.23
C SER A 663 -42.94 28.08 29.54
N PRO A 664 -42.61 28.48 30.79
CA PRO A 664 -41.33 29.14 31.09
C PRO A 664 -40.11 28.25 30.83
N GLY A 665 -40.18 26.97 31.19
CA GLY A 665 -39.13 25.99 30.90
C GLY A 665 -38.98 25.71 29.41
N ALA A 666 -40.10 25.63 28.68
CA ALA A 666 -40.12 25.49 27.23
C ALA A 666 -39.50 26.70 26.54
N ARG A 667 -39.95 27.93 26.86
CA ARG A 667 -39.42 29.17 26.28
C ARG A 667 -37.90 29.25 26.42
N LYS A 668 -37.38 29.07 27.64
CA LYS A 668 -35.93 29.10 27.93
C LYS A 668 -35.12 28.10 27.10
N ASN A 669 -35.63 26.90 26.86
CA ASN A 669 -34.92 25.88 26.10
C ASN A 669 -35.00 26.12 24.57
N PHE A 670 -36.10 26.71 24.07
CA PHE A 670 -36.17 27.17 22.68
C PHE A 670 -35.25 28.37 22.43
N ASP A 671 -35.16 29.34 23.36
CA ASP A 671 -34.24 30.50 23.22
C ASP A 671 -32.78 30.04 23.07
N GLU A 672 -32.35 29.05 23.87
CA GLU A 672 -31.01 28.45 23.78
C GLU A 672 -30.82 27.68 22.44
N ALA A 673 -31.84 26.96 21.97
CA ALA A 673 -31.79 26.27 20.67
C ALA A 673 -31.72 27.26 19.48
N ILE A 674 -32.46 28.38 19.55
CA ILE A 674 -32.42 29.49 18.59
C ILE A 674 -31.03 30.13 18.58
N ARG A 675 -30.48 30.48 19.75
CA ARG A 675 -29.13 31.05 19.90
C ARG A 675 -28.07 30.17 19.25
N LEU A 676 -28.04 28.88 19.61
CA LEU A 676 -27.05 27.91 19.10
C LEU A 676 -27.18 27.70 17.57
N SER A 677 -28.41 27.75 17.04
CA SER A 677 -28.66 27.65 15.59
C SER A 677 -28.22 28.91 14.84
N GLN A 678 -28.46 30.09 15.41
CA GLN A 678 -27.99 31.36 14.85
C GLN A 678 -26.46 31.47 14.88
N GLU A 679 -25.79 30.99 15.93
CA GLU A 679 -24.33 30.91 15.99
C GLU A 679 -23.74 30.06 14.86
N LEU A 680 -24.37 28.93 14.53
CA LEU A 680 -23.94 28.08 13.41
C LEU A 680 -24.17 28.77 12.06
N LEU A 681 -25.32 29.44 11.87
CA LEU A 681 -25.62 30.20 10.65
C LEU A 681 -24.79 31.48 10.49
N ASN A 682 -24.20 32.01 11.56
CA ASN A 682 -23.22 33.08 11.47
C ASN A 682 -21.86 32.60 10.90
N GLN A 683 -21.60 31.28 10.90
CA GLN A 683 -20.40 30.68 10.33
C GLN A 683 -20.63 30.10 8.93
N ASP A 684 -21.73 29.35 8.75
CA ASP A 684 -22.21 28.94 7.43
C ASP A 684 -23.67 29.42 7.22
N PRO A 685 -23.86 30.62 6.62
CA PRO A 685 -25.18 31.13 6.27
C PRO A 685 -25.96 30.27 5.27
N HIS A 686 -25.32 29.28 4.64
CA HIS A 686 -25.89 28.42 3.60
C HIS A 686 -26.18 26.99 4.07
N ASP A 687 -25.95 26.64 5.34
CA ASP A 687 -26.39 25.35 5.91
C ASP A 687 -27.92 25.29 5.98
N LEU A 688 -28.54 24.70 4.96
CA LEU A 688 -29.99 24.55 4.83
C LEU A 688 -30.61 23.76 6.00
N GLY A 689 -29.85 22.84 6.61
CA GLY A 689 -30.29 22.06 7.77
C GLY A 689 -30.36 22.91 9.03
N ASN A 690 -29.39 23.80 9.25
CA ASN A 690 -29.44 24.78 10.34
C ASN A 690 -30.48 25.88 10.08
N GLN A 691 -30.68 26.31 8.82
CA GLN A 691 -31.77 27.25 8.46
C GLN A 691 -33.15 26.65 8.80
N HIS A 692 -33.37 25.39 8.41
CA HIS A 692 -34.60 24.65 8.70
C HIS A 692 -34.80 24.46 10.21
N PHE A 693 -33.76 24.05 10.92
CA PHE A 693 -33.83 23.83 12.36
C PHE A 693 -34.07 25.13 13.15
N LEU A 694 -33.48 26.26 12.72
CA LEU A 694 -33.80 27.57 13.29
C LEU A 694 -35.26 27.96 13.03
N ALA A 695 -35.77 27.79 11.80
CA ALA A 695 -37.17 28.09 11.46
C ALA A 695 -38.15 27.26 12.32
N LEU A 696 -37.86 25.97 12.50
CA LEU A 696 -38.62 25.08 13.38
C LEU A 696 -38.59 25.54 14.84
N CYS A 697 -37.43 25.93 15.36
CA CYS A 697 -37.30 26.44 16.74
C CYS A 697 -38.05 27.76 16.93
N SER A 698 -37.94 28.71 15.99
CA SER A 698 -38.67 29.98 16.03
C SER A 698 -40.19 29.77 15.96
N ARG A 699 -40.67 28.86 15.10
CA ARG A 699 -42.10 28.51 15.02
C ARG A 699 -42.60 27.91 16.34
N CYS A 700 -41.91 26.91 16.89
CA CYS A 700 -42.30 26.31 18.17
C CYS A 700 -42.22 27.29 19.35
N GLN A 701 -41.30 28.25 19.30
CA GLN A 701 -41.23 29.31 20.31
C GLN A 701 -42.43 30.25 20.21
N ALA A 702 -42.86 30.63 19.00
CA ALA A 702 -44.10 31.37 18.80
C ALA A 702 -45.33 30.59 19.29
N ASP A 703 -45.45 29.31 18.95
CA ASP A 703 -46.53 28.43 19.42
C ASP A 703 -46.63 28.44 20.96
N VAL A 704 -45.50 28.27 21.67
CA VAL A 704 -45.42 28.27 23.15
C VAL A 704 -45.61 29.67 23.77
N ILE A 705 -45.32 30.73 23.03
CA ILE A 705 -45.64 32.09 23.47
C ILE A 705 -47.16 32.29 23.46
N LEU A 706 -47.82 31.88 22.37
CA LEU A 706 -49.28 32.02 22.18
C LEU A 706 -50.10 31.04 23.04
N SER A 707 -49.57 29.87 23.40
CA SER A 707 -50.25 28.90 24.27
C SER A 707 -50.31 29.32 25.74
N ALA A 708 -49.74 30.48 26.12
CA ALA A 708 -49.76 30.96 27.49
C ALA A 708 -51.13 31.63 27.82
N PRO A 709 -51.85 31.19 28.87
CA PRO A 709 -53.25 31.59 29.11
C PRO A 709 -53.45 33.10 29.38
N ASN A 710 -52.39 33.82 29.74
CA ASN A 710 -52.39 35.27 30.00
C ASN A 710 -51.50 36.04 29.01
N GLY A 711 -51.34 35.56 27.77
CA GLY A 711 -50.46 36.16 26.76
C GLY A 711 -50.83 37.63 26.45
N THR A 712 -49.86 38.53 26.67
CA THR A 712 -50.03 39.98 26.48
C THR A 712 -49.99 40.38 25.01
N ALA A 713 -50.29 41.65 24.70
CA ALA A 713 -50.06 42.19 23.36
C ALA A 713 -48.57 42.08 22.96
N ALA A 714 -47.64 42.30 23.90
CA ALA A 714 -46.21 42.16 23.64
C ALA A 714 -45.78 40.70 23.39
N ASP A 715 -46.39 39.72 24.06
CA ASP A 715 -46.21 38.30 23.72
C ASP A 715 -46.64 38.03 22.25
N ARG A 716 -47.76 38.59 21.80
CA ARG A 716 -48.27 38.39 20.43
C ARG A 716 -47.38 39.05 19.37
N GLU A 717 -46.91 40.27 19.59
CA GLU A 717 -45.93 40.91 18.70
C GLU A 717 -44.60 40.13 18.66
N SER A 718 -44.15 39.59 19.81
CA SER A 718 -42.94 38.75 19.88
C SER A 718 -43.12 37.42 19.14
N ALA A 719 -44.29 36.79 19.22
CA ALA A 719 -44.63 35.58 18.46
C ALA A 719 -44.71 35.87 16.95
N LEU A 720 -45.20 37.06 16.55
CA LEU A 720 -45.25 37.48 15.16
C LEU A 720 -43.85 37.59 14.55
N GLY A 721 -42.91 38.28 15.21
CA GLY A 721 -41.52 38.37 14.73
C GLY A 721 -40.79 37.02 14.65
N LEU A 722 -41.19 36.05 15.48
CA LEU A 722 -40.70 34.66 15.40
C LEU A 722 -41.29 33.90 14.21
N TYR A 723 -42.59 34.09 13.89
CA TYR A 723 -43.17 33.57 12.65
C TYR A 723 -42.57 34.26 11.40
N GLU A 724 -42.31 35.56 11.42
CA GLU A 724 -41.62 36.27 10.33
C GLU A 724 -40.21 35.72 10.11
N THR A 725 -39.47 35.45 11.19
CA THR A 725 -38.15 34.79 11.13
C THR A 725 -38.25 33.40 10.49
N ALA A 726 -39.22 32.60 10.92
CA ALA A 726 -39.46 31.27 10.36
C ALA A 726 -39.88 31.33 8.87
N LEU A 727 -40.77 32.27 8.48
CA LEU A 727 -41.17 32.51 7.10
C LEU A 727 -39.98 32.94 6.22
N GLY A 728 -39.11 33.84 6.71
CA GLY A 728 -37.92 34.29 5.99
C GLY A 728 -36.84 33.21 5.81
N LEU A 729 -36.88 32.14 6.60
CA LEU A 729 -36.04 30.95 6.45
C LEU A 729 -36.72 29.92 5.53
N THR A 730 -37.92 29.45 5.88
CA THR A 730 -38.66 28.43 5.13
C THR A 730 -39.00 28.89 3.72
N GLY A 731 -39.29 30.19 3.50
CA GLY A 731 -39.51 30.76 2.18
C GLY A 731 -38.27 30.68 1.28
N ARG A 732 -37.06 30.89 1.83
CA ARG A 732 -35.81 30.68 1.06
C ARG A 732 -35.58 29.20 0.74
N LEU A 733 -35.86 28.30 1.70
CA LEU A 733 -35.78 26.86 1.49
C LEU A 733 -36.77 26.38 0.40
N ALA A 734 -38.00 26.87 0.44
CA ALA A 734 -39.06 26.56 -0.53
C ALA A 734 -38.78 27.12 -1.93
N LEU A 735 -38.26 28.35 -2.03
CA LEU A 735 -37.87 28.97 -3.31
C LEU A 735 -36.66 28.26 -3.95
N ALA A 736 -35.69 27.83 -3.14
CA ALA A 736 -34.54 27.06 -3.63
C ALA A 736 -34.90 25.60 -4.00
N ASN A 737 -36.02 25.07 -3.48
CA ASN A 737 -36.43 23.67 -3.65
C ASN A 737 -37.94 23.56 -4.00
N PRO A 738 -38.37 24.05 -5.18
CA PRO A 738 -39.80 24.14 -5.55
C PRO A 738 -40.53 22.79 -5.70
N ASP A 739 -39.79 21.68 -5.79
CA ASP A 739 -40.33 20.32 -5.86
C ASP A 739 -40.25 19.56 -4.53
N VAL A 740 -39.77 20.19 -3.45
CA VAL A 740 -39.74 19.60 -2.11
C VAL A 740 -41.03 19.96 -1.37
N ALA A 741 -42.05 19.10 -1.52
CA ALA A 741 -43.38 19.28 -0.95
C ALA A 741 -43.39 19.59 0.56
N GLN A 742 -42.44 19.04 1.33
CA GLN A 742 -42.28 19.36 2.76
C GLN A 742 -42.12 20.87 3.01
N TYR A 743 -41.24 21.55 2.27
CA TYR A 743 -40.99 22.98 2.49
C TYR A 743 -42.14 23.87 2.04
N GLN A 744 -42.87 23.47 0.98
CA GLN A 744 -44.09 24.17 0.57
C GLN A 744 -45.19 24.03 1.65
N ALA A 745 -45.30 22.85 2.28
CA ALA A 745 -46.29 22.59 3.32
C ALA A 745 -45.95 23.29 4.65
N GLU A 746 -44.67 23.29 5.04
CA GLU A 746 -44.18 24.05 6.20
C GLU A 746 -44.34 25.57 5.99
N LEU A 747 -44.11 26.06 4.77
CA LEU A 747 -44.35 27.45 4.41
C LEU A 747 -45.84 27.82 4.51
N ALA A 748 -46.74 27.01 3.94
CA ALA A 748 -48.18 27.22 4.02
C ALA A 748 -48.70 27.20 5.47
N GLY A 749 -48.23 26.24 6.28
CA GLY A 749 -48.57 26.17 7.71
C GLY A 749 -48.09 27.39 8.51
N LEU A 750 -46.92 27.94 8.17
CA LEU A 750 -46.43 29.20 8.76
C LEU A 750 -47.29 30.40 8.35
N HIS A 751 -47.72 30.49 7.08
CA HIS A 751 -48.64 31.52 6.62
C HIS A 751 -50.01 31.42 7.31
N MET A 752 -50.56 30.21 7.49
CA MET A 752 -51.80 29.98 8.24
C MET A 752 -51.67 30.41 9.71
N ASN A 753 -50.61 29.96 10.42
CA ASN A 753 -50.35 30.35 11.81
C ASN A 753 -50.17 31.86 11.97
N ARG A 754 -49.51 32.52 11.02
CA ARG A 754 -49.36 33.98 10.98
C ARG A 754 -50.71 34.69 10.76
N GLY A 755 -51.50 34.26 9.78
CA GLY A 755 -52.81 34.85 9.50
C GLY A 755 -53.77 34.76 10.69
N ALA A 756 -53.76 33.63 11.40
CA ALA A 756 -54.53 33.46 12.65
C ALA A 756 -54.07 34.43 13.76
N LEU A 757 -52.76 34.67 13.88
CA LEU A 757 -52.21 35.64 14.82
C LEU A 757 -52.54 37.09 14.43
N GLU A 758 -52.49 37.42 13.14
CA GLU A 758 -52.83 38.75 12.61
C GLU A 758 -54.32 39.06 12.81
N ARG A 759 -55.22 38.08 12.59
CA ARG A 759 -56.65 38.17 12.96
C ARG A 759 -56.81 38.42 14.46
N ALA A 760 -56.09 37.70 15.31
CA ALA A 760 -56.09 37.86 16.77
C ALA A 760 -55.40 39.16 17.29
N LEU A 761 -54.69 39.88 16.43
CA LEU A 761 -54.12 41.22 16.65
C LEU A 761 -55.01 42.34 16.09
N GLY A 762 -56.11 42.02 15.40
CA GLY A 762 -56.96 43.01 14.75
C GLY A 762 -56.36 43.59 13.46
N ARG A 763 -55.54 42.80 12.74
CA ARG A 763 -54.87 43.14 11.48
C ARG A 763 -55.45 42.33 10.31
N PRO A 764 -56.66 42.64 9.83
CA PRO A 764 -57.42 41.74 8.97
C PRO A 764 -56.96 41.73 7.50
N ALA A 765 -56.36 42.82 7.02
CA ALA A 765 -55.84 42.88 5.64
C ALA A 765 -54.58 42.03 5.51
N GLU A 766 -53.72 42.07 6.53
CA GLU A 766 -52.54 41.25 6.69
C GLU A 766 -52.92 39.78 6.89
N ALA A 767 -53.90 39.51 7.76
CA ALA A 767 -54.43 38.16 7.96
C ALA A 767 -54.99 37.54 6.67
N LEU A 768 -55.76 38.30 5.89
CA LEU A 768 -56.30 37.88 4.60
C LEU A 768 -55.16 37.50 3.63
N ALA A 769 -54.18 38.38 3.46
CA ALA A 769 -53.03 38.13 2.58
C ALA A 769 -52.19 36.92 3.04
N SER A 770 -52.02 36.73 4.35
CA SER A 770 -51.37 35.55 4.94
C SER A 770 -52.16 34.26 4.64
N PHE A 771 -53.49 34.26 4.78
CA PHE A 771 -54.31 33.10 4.45
C PHE A 771 -54.37 32.81 2.94
N GLU A 772 -54.44 33.82 2.08
CA GLU A 772 -54.37 33.67 0.61
C GLU A 772 -53.03 33.02 0.18
N GLN A 773 -51.92 33.41 0.80
CA GLN A 773 -50.60 32.82 0.57
C GLN A 773 -50.56 31.34 0.99
N ALA A 774 -51.17 30.99 2.13
CA ALA A 774 -51.32 29.59 2.55
C ALA A 774 -52.18 28.78 1.57
N GLN A 775 -53.33 29.32 1.14
CA GLN A 775 -54.26 28.67 0.22
C GLN A 775 -53.60 28.38 -1.14
N ALA A 776 -52.87 29.35 -1.71
CA ALA A 776 -52.19 29.18 -3.00
C ALA A 776 -51.10 28.09 -2.96
N ALA A 777 -50.31 28.05 -1.87
CA ALA A 777 -49.31 27.00 -1.67
C ALA A 777 -49.96 25.61 -1.48
N LEU A 778 -51.07 25.54 -0.74
CA LEU A 778 -51.79 24.29 -0.49
C LEU A 778 -52.56 23.78 -1.72
N LYS A 779 -53.16 24.65 -2.54
CA LYS A 779 -53.75 24.25 -3.85
C LYS A 779 -52.68 23.65 -4.76
N THR A 780 -51.50 24.28 -4.86
CA THR A 780 -50.35 23.73 -5.60
C THR A 780 -49.90 22.36 -5.06
N LEU A 781 -49.94 22.14 -3.75
CA LEU A 781 -49.62 20.85 -3.14
C LEU A 781 -50.68 19.77 -3.42
N VAL A 782 -51.97 20.10 -3.33
CA VAL A 782 -53.06 19.16 -3.63
C VAL A 782 -53.08 18.77 -5.11
N GLU A 783 -52.74 19.70 -6.02
CA GLU A 783 -52.57 19.41 -7.45
C GLU A 783 -51.37 18.49 -7.73
N LYS A 784 -50.22 18.71 -7.07
CA LYS A 784 -49.02 17.86 -7.23
C LYS A 784 -49.12 16.51 -6.51
N HIS A 785 -49.83 16.46 -5.39
CA HIS A 785 -49.88 15.34 -4.44
C HIS A 785 -51.30 15.01 -3.95
N PRO A 786 -52.26 14.69 -4.84
CA PRO A 786 -53.63 14.35 -4.47
C PRO A 786 -53.74 13.06 -3.62
N GLU A 787 -52.68 12.25 -3.58
CA GLU A 787 -52.56 11.06 -2.74
C GLU A 787 -52.28 11.33 -1.26
N VAL A 788 -52.07 12.60 -0.86
CA VAL A 788 -51.74 13.01 0.51
C VAL A 788 -52.93 13.73 1.16
N PRO A 789 -53.79 13.03 1.95
CA PRO A 789 -55.04 13.61 2.47
C PRO A 789 -54.81 14.80 3.40
N ARG A 790 -53.63 14.87 4.02
CA ARG A 790 -53.23 15.99 4.86
C ARG A 790 -53.23 17.32 4.11
N TYR A 791 -52.76 17.39 2.86
CA TYR A 791 -52.72 18.66 2.12
C TYR A 791 -54.13 19.17 1.78
N GLN A 792 -55.08 18.27 1.55
CA GLN A 792 -56.49 18.59 1.38
C GLN A 792 -57.12 19.08 2.69
N ALA A 793 -56.77 18.47 3.83
CA ALA A 793 -57.27 18.87 5.14
C ALA A 793 -56.69 20.23 5.60
N ASP A 794 -55.38 20.42 5.42
CA ASP A 794 -54.69 21.69 5.69
C ASP A 794 -55.23 22.80 4.75
N LEU A 795 -55.56 22.50 3.48
CA LEU A 795 -56.22 23.42 2.54
C LEU A 795 -57.61 23.84 3.03
N ALA A 796 -58.49 22.88 3.32
CA ALA A 796 -59.85 23.17 3.77
C ALA A 796 -59.84 23.96 5.10
N GLY A 797 -58.89 23.71 5.99
CA GLY A 797 -58.68 24.49 7.21
C GLY A 797 -58.39 25.97 6.93
N VAL A 798 -57.52 26.28 5.96
CA VAL A 798 -57.27 27.67 5.52
C VAL A 798 -58.51 28.29 4.88
N GLU A 799 -59.26 27.53 4.09
CA GLU A 799 -60.47 28.02 3.41
C GLU A 799 -61.62 28.29 4.40
N MET A 800 -61.74 27.48 5.45
CA MET A 800 -62.59 27.80 6.60
C MET A 800 -62.14 29.10 7.30
N MET A 801 -60.83 29.29 7.55
CA MET A 801 -60.31 30.52 8.17
C MET A 801 -60.53 31.78 7.31
N LEU A 802 -60.42 31.66 5.99
CA LEU A 802 -60.76 32.72 5.03
C LEU A 802 -62.25 33.09 5.12
N GLY A 803 -63.13 32.09 5.04
CA GLY A 803 -64.58 32.31 5.12
C GLY A 803 -65.00 32.96 6.44
N ASP A 804 -64.33 32.57 7.52
CA ASP A 804 -64.54 33.11 8.87
C ASP A 804 -64.14 34.59 8.98
N LEU A 805 -62.96 34.95 8.45
CA LEU A 805 -62.47 36.33 8.41
C LEU A 805 -63.34 37.23 7.50
N GLN A 806 -63.71 36.76 6.32
CA GLN A 806 -64.59 37.48 5.38
C GLN A 806 -65.98 37.71 6.00
N ARG A 807 -66.50 36.72 6.74
CA ARG A 807 -67.76 36.80 7.51
C ARG A 807 -67.70 37.86 8.61
N GLU A 808 -66.60 37.93 9.37
CA GLU A 808 -66.36 38.98 10.37
C GLU A 808 -66.30 40.38 9.74
N HIS A 809 -65.67 40.49 8.56
CA HIS A 809 -65.55 41.75 7.80
C HIS A 809 -66.76 42.08 6.91
N LYS A 810 -67.86 41.32 7.04
CA LYS A 810 -69.16 41.54 6.38
C LYS A 810 -69.14 41.42 4.86
N ASP A 811 -68.28 40.57 4.31
CA ASP A 811 -68.43 40.06 2.94
C ASP A 811 -69.04 38.64 2.98
N PRO A 812 -70.38 38.50 2.95
CA PRO A 812 -71.03 37.19 2.96
C PRO A 812 -70.86 36.43 1.63
N TYR A 813 -70.49 37.10 0.53
CA TYR A 813 -70.33 36.46 -0.78
C TYR A 813 -68.96 35.81 -0.91
N ALA A 814 -67.90 36.52 -0.51
CA ALA A 814 -66.57 35.92 -0.36
C ALA A 814 -66.61 34.78 0.66
N ALA A 815 -67.22 35.00 1.83
CA ALA A 815 -67.36 33.97 2.86
C ALA A 815 -68.06 32.71 2.36
N MET A 816 -69.15 32.86 1.61
CA MET A 816 -69.86 31.73 0.98
C MET A 816 -68.96 30.97 0.02
N HIS A 817 -68.12 31.65 -0.77
CA HIS A 817 -67.20 31.00 -1.70
C HIS A 817 -66.11 30.22 -0.94
N SER A 818 -65.46 30.81 0.06
CA SER A 818 -64.39 30.14 0.80
C SER A 818 -64.91 28.96 1.63
N PHE A 819 -66.10 29.05 2.25
CA PHE A 819 -66.71 27.86 2.86
C PHE A 819 -67.16 26.82 1.83
N LYS A 820 -67.52 27.19 0.59
CA LYS A 820 -67.88 26.22 -0.45
C LYS A 820 -66.66 25.47 -1.00
N ASP A 821 -65.53 26.14 -1.22
CA ASP A 821 -64.25 25.49 -1.57
C ASP A 821 -63.86 24.47 -0.48
N ALA A 822 -63.96 24.86 0.79
CA ALA A 822 -63.70 23.98 1.93
C ALA A 822 -64.67 22.78 1.97
N TYR A 823 -65.96 23.00 1.72
CA TYR A 823 -66.97 21.93 1.70
C TYR A 823 -66.67 20.87 0.65
N ASP A 824 -66.34 21.28 -0.58
CA ASP A 824 -66.09 20.34 -1.68
C ASP A 824 -64.80 19.53 -1.43
N THR A 825 -63.79 20.15 -0.82
CA THR A 825 -62.56 19.48 -0.38
C THR A 825 -62.84 18.49 0.78
N LEU A 826 -63.67 18.88 1.75
CA LEU A 826 -64.02 18.05 2.91
C LEU A 826 -64.98 16.91 2.56
N GLU A 827 -65.90 17.10 1.61
CA GLU A 827 -66.76 16.03 1.09
C GLU A 827 -65.92 14.90 0.47
N SER A 828 -64.91 15.25 -0.32
CA SER A 828 -63.93 14.29 -0.87
C SER A 828 -63.21 13.51 0.25
N LEU A 829 -62.69 14.21 1.26
CA LEU A 829 -62.00 13.61 2.40
C LEU A 829 -62.88 12.69 3.24
N VAL A 830 -64.13 13.08 3.53
CA VAL A 830 -65.07 12.28 4.32
C VAL A 830 -65.50 11.02 3.55
N ASN A 831 -65.62 11.10 2.22
CA ASN A 831 -65.92 9.94 1.39
C ASN A 831 -64.72 8.98 1.26
N ALA A 832 -63.49 9.50 1.15
CA ALA A 832 -62.27 8.70 1.07
C ALA A 832 -61.84 8.08 2.42
N HIS A 833 -62.07 8.80 3.52
CA HIS A 833 -61.60 8.45 4.87
C HIS A 833 -62.76 8.48 5.91
N PRO A 834 -63.81 7.66 5.73
CA PRO A 834 -65.05 7.75 6.50
C PRO A 834 -64.93 7.44 8.00
N THR A 835 -63.76 7.00 8.47
CA THR A 835 -63.47 6.70 9.88
C THR A 835 -62.70 7.82 10.61
N VAL A 836 -62.33 8.90 9.93
CA VAL A 836 -61.58 10.03 10.53
C VAL A 836 -62.58 11.06 11.09
N PRO A 837 -62.68 11.23 12.43
CA PRO A 837 -63.67 12.13 13.03
C PRO A 837 -63.37 13.61 12.74
N GLU A 838 -62.11 14.00 12.57
CA GLU A 838 -61.72 15.39 12.30
C GLU A 838 -62.31 15.91 10.98
N TYR A 839 -62.14 15.16 9.88
CA TYR A 839 -62.70 15.55 8.57
C TYR A 839 -64.22 15.66 8.62
N ARG A 840 -64.88 14.77 9.39
CA ARG A 840 -66.34 14.81 9.59
C ARG A 840 -66.77 16.02 10.40
N ARG A 841 -66.06 16.36 11.47
CA ARG A 841 -66.29 17.57 12.27
C ARG A 841 -66.21 18.80 11.38
N ASP A 842 -65.11 18.96 10.65
CA ASP A 842 -64.84 20.15 9.86
C ASP A 842 -65.80 20.27 8.67
N PHE A 843 -66.18 19.14 8.04
CA PHE A 843 -67.28 19.07 7.07
C PHE A 843 -68.60 19.58 7.67
N THR A 844 -68.99 19.10 8.85
CA THR A 844 -70.25 19.53 9.48
C THR A 844 -70.25 20.98 9.94
N VAL A 845 -69.11 21.51 10.43
CA VAL A 845 -68.96 22.94 10.76
C VAL A 845 -69.10 23.80 9.51
N THR A 846 -68.45 23.39 8.41
CA THR A 846 -68.52 24.11 7.13
C THR A 846 -69.93 24.09 6.55
N PHE A 847 -70.61 22.94 6.56
CA PHE A 847 -72.00 22.83 6.09
C PHE A 847 -72.98 23.68 6.93
N HIS A 848 -72.77 23.75 8.24
CA HIS A 848 -73.51 24.61 9.15
C HIS A 848 -73.34 26.09 8.79
N GLU A 849 -72.12 26.57 8.59
CA GLU A 849 -71.85 27.97 8.26
C GLU A 849 -72.36 28.37 6.86
N ILE A 850 -72.33 27.47 5.87
CA ILE A 850 -73.00 27.67 4.57
C ILE A 850 -74.50 27.92 4.76
N ALA A 851 -75.18 27.13 5.61
CA ALA A 851 -76.61 27.32 5.87
C ALA A 851 -76.89 28.67 6.58
N LEU A 852 -76.07 29.05 7.58
CA LEU A 852 -76.20 30.37 8.22
C LEU A 852 -75.99 31.53 7.25
N LEU A 853 -75.05 31.42 6.32
CA LEU A 853 -74.82 32.43 5.28
C LEU A 853 -75.96 32.47 4.24
N GLN A 854 -76.57 31.33 3.89
CA GLN A 854 -77.77 31.29 3.03
C GLN A 854 -78.95 32.04 3.66
N SER A 855 -79.17 31.88 4.97
CA SER A 855 -80.20 32.65 5.68
C SER A 855 -79.93 34.15 5.58
N ARG A 856 -78.69 34.58 5.85
CA ARG A 856 -78.27 35.99 5.77
C ARG A 856 -78.33 36.56 4.35
N ALA A 857 -78.20 35.71 3.33
CA ALA A 857 -78.35 36.06 1.92
C ALA A 857 -79.81 36.07 1.43
N GLY A 858 -80.80 36.00 2.33
CA GLY A 858 -82.23 36.05 1.97
C GLY A 858 -82.79 34.73 1.43
N GLN A 859 -82.16 33.59 1.77
CA GLN A 859 -82.61 32.25 1.35
C GLN A 859 -82.97 31.37 2.57
N PRO A 860 -83.92 31.79 3.44
CA PRO A 860 -84.22 31.10 4.69
C PRO A 860 -84.67 29.65 4.49
N GLU A 861 -85.47 29.35 3.46
CA GLU A 861 -85.90 27.97 3.17
C GLU A 861 -84.75 27.05 2.71
N ALA A 862 -83.75 27.60 2.01
CA ALA A 862 -82.54 26.83 1.66
C ALA A 862 -81.69 26.53 2.90
N ALA A 863 -81.51 27.52 3.78
CA ALA A 863 -80.83 27.37 5.06
C ALA A 863 -81.54 26.35 5.96
N ARG A 864 -82.87 26.49 6.12
CA ARG A 864 -83.73 25.59 6.91
C ARG A 864 -83.62 24.15 6.44
N LYS A 865 -83.70 23.91 5.13
CA LYS A 865 -83.50 22.58 4.53
C LYS A 865 -82.11 22.02 4.83
N ASN A 866 -81.05 22.82 4.71
CA ASN A 866 -79.68 22.38 4.95
C ASN A 866 -79.41 22.09 6.44
N LEU A 867 -79.92 22.92 7.36
CA LEU A 867 -79.86 22.63 8.81
C LEU A 867 -80.68 21.38 9.19
N GLN A 868 -81.83 21.14 8.53
CA GLN A 868 -82.61 19.90 8.72
C GLN A 868 -81.79 18.65 8.33
N THR A 869 -81.15 18.65 7.17
CA THR A 869 -80.27 17.55 6.72
C THR A 869 -79.02 17.40 7.60
N LEU A 870 -78.39 18.51 7.99
CA LEU A 870 -77.22 18.50 8.89
C LEU A 870 -77.57 17.91 10.26
N LYS A 871 -78.71 18.29 10.85
CA LYS A 871 -79.21 17.74 12.12
C LYS A 871 -79.39 16.22 12.07
N GLU A 872 -79.92 15.70 10.97
CA GLU A 872 -80.07 14.26 10.77
C GLU A 872 -78.70 13.55 10.70
N HIS A 873 -77.74 14.11 9.95
CA HIS A 873 -76.39 13.55 9.87
C HIS A 873 -75.63 13.63 11.22
N LEU A 874 -75.72 14.75 11.94
CA LEU A 874 -75.09 14.90 13.26
C LEU A 874 -75.63 13.90 14.29
N ARG A 875 -76.92 13.57 14.24
CA ARG A 875 -77.52 12.51 15.07
C ARG A 875 -76.99 11.11 14.75
N GLU A 876 -76.48 10.87 13.55
CA GLU A 876 -75.74 9.64 13.21
C GLU A 876 -74.30 9.71 13.72
N LEU A 877 -73.62 10.84 13.54
CA LEU A 877 -72.23 11.04 13.99
C LEU A 877 -72.08 10.94 15.51
N VAL A 878 -72.99 11.51 16.30
CA VAL A 878 -73.01 11.36 17.77
C VAL A 878 -73.14 9.90 18.19
N ARG A 879 -73.86 9.06 17.43
CA ARG A 879 -73.97 7.61 17.70
C ARG A 879 -72.73 6.83 17.26
N SER A 880 -72.07 7.26 16.19
CA SER A 880 -70.88 6.62 15.63
C SER A 880 -69.57 7.00 16.34
N PHE A 881 -69.50 8.18 16.92
CA PHE A 881 -68.33 8.77 17.58
C PHE A 881 -68.70 9.37 18.95
N PRO A 882 -69.21 8.56 19.91
CA PRO A 882 -69.78 9.05 21.17
C PRO A 882 -68.79 9.82 22.04
N ASP A 883 -67.48 9.56 21.91
CA ASP A 883 -66.42 10.25 22.65
C ASP A 883 -66.07 11.64 22.06
N THR A 884 -66.65 12.02 20.90
CA THR A 884 -66.33 13.28 20.19
C THR A 884 -67.38 14.35 20.51
N ALA A 885 -67.21 15.04 21.64
CA ALA A 885 -68.13 16.06 22.15
C ALA A 885 -68.56 17.12 21.12
N ALA A 886 -67.64 17.53 20.23
CA ALA A 886 -67.91 18.54 19.19
C ALA A 886 -69.11 18.22 18.27
N PHE A 887 -69.44 16.94 18.05
CA PHE A 887 -70.67 16.57 17.30
C PHE A 887 -71.95 16.84 18.09
N GLN A 888 -71.91 16.68 19.41
CA GLN A 888 -73.04 16.96 20.30
C GLN A 888 -73.24 18.48 20.45
N ASP A 889 -72.15 19.23 20.64
CA ASP A 889 -72.18 20.70 20.72
C ASP A 889 -72.73 21.32 19.42
N LEU A 890 -72.29 20.82 18.26
CA LEU A 890 -72.76 21.30 16.96
C LEU A 890 -74.19 20.84 16.63
N LEU A 891 -74.63 19.69 17.16
CA LEU A 891 -76.02 19.24 17.06
C LEU A 891 -76.95 20.18 17.83
N GLU A 892 -76.62 20.51 19.08
CA GLU A 892 -77.39 21.45 19.89
C GLU A 892 -77.43 22.84 19.25
N LYS A 893 -76.29 23.34 18.74
CA LYS A 893 -76.26 24.61 17.98
C LYS A 893 -77.16 24.56 16.74
N THR A 894 -77.09 23.48 15.95
CA THR A 894 -77.90 23.29 14.74
C THR A 894 -79.39 23.18 15.04
N GLU A 895 -79.79 22.56 16.15
CA GLU A 895 -81.19 22.50 16.59
C GLU A 895 -81.71 23.85 17.07
N ASN A 896 -80.89 24.65 17.76
CA ASN A 896 -81.22 26.02 18.16
C ASN A 896 -81.35 26.98 16.96
N ASP A 897 -80.37 26.98 16.03
CA ASP A 897 -80.40 27.85 14.85
C ASP A 897 -81.57 27.50 13.90
N LEU A 898 -81.92 26.20 13.77
CA LEU A 898 -83.11 25.78 13.03
C LEU A 898 -84.40 26.25 13.71
N ALA A 899 -84.51 26.13 15.04
CA ALA A 899 -85.67 26.60 15.79
C ALA A 899 -85.85 28.13 15.68
N ALA A 900 -84.75 28.89 15.55
CA ALA A 900 -84.79 30.32 15.28
C ALA A 900 -85.34 30.64 13.87
N LEU A 901 -84.99 29.85 12.84
CA LEU A 901 -85.59 29.98 11.50
C LEU A 901 -87.07 29.60 11.49
N ASP A 902 -87.45 28.50 12.15
CA ASP A 902 -88.85 28.08 12.29
C ASP A 902 -89.69 29.16 12.99
N ALA A 903 -89.15 29.78 14.04
CA ALA A 903 -89.81 30.88 14.75
C ALA A 903 -89.88 32.19 13.96
N ALA A 904 -88.91 32.47 13.09
CA ALA A 904 -88.93 33.63 12.20
C ALA A 904 -89.97 33.47 11.08
N ALA A 905 -90.07 32.30 10.46
CA ALA A 905 -91.11 32.01 9.46
C ALA A 905 -92.52 32.18 10.05
N LEU A 906 -92.74 31.71 11.28
CA LEU A 906 -93.98 31.90 12.05
C LEU A 906 -94.24 33.35 12.53
N GLN A 907 -93.41 34.32 12.14
CA GLN A 907 -93.63 35.76 12.30
C GLN A 907 -93.78 36.51 10.96
N GLU A 908 -93.53 35.83 9.82
CA GLU A 908 -93.77 36.36 8.47
C GLU A 908 -95.10 35.84 7.86
N GLU A 909 -95.68 34.77 8.43
CA GLU A 909 -97.06 34.28 8.16
C GLU A 909 -98.15 35.02 8.97
#